data_AF-A0A0N0T5Z9-F1
#
_entry.id   AF-A0A0N0T5Z9-F1
#
_cell.length_a   1.000
_cell.length_b   1.000
_cell.length_c   1.000
_cell.angle_alpha   90.00
_cell.angle_beta   90.00
_cell.angle_gamma   90.00
#
_symmetry.space_group_name_H-M   'P 1'
#
loop_
_entity.id
_entity.type
_entity.pdbx_description
1 polymer ?
#
loop_
_entity_poly.entity_id
_entity_poly.type
_entity_poly.pdbx_seq_one_letter_code
_entity_poly.pdbx_strand_id
1 'polypeptide(L)'
;MRHPHTRTTRTTTRRRVAGALTAGLLCAAGLAAPALAAPAETPAAPALADGLALTPPMGFNNWNSTHCRADFNASMVKGIADLFVEKGLKDAGYQYVNLDDCWALPDRDANGKLVPDPVRFPDGIKAVADYVHAKGLKLGIYTSAGTKTCDSVGFPGALGHEYSDARQFADWGVDYLKYDNCNNQGVDAQQRYRTMRDALKATGRPIVYSICEWGQNKPWEWASDVGHLWRTTGDISDNWSSMLSILKQNLPLAPYAGPGHWNDPDMLEVGNGGMTDTEYRSHFSLWSVMAAPLLIGTDLRKASQATYDILGNKEVIAVDQDPLGKQGTVVSSGGGRWVVAKEMKDGSRAVALFNESGTAQRIATSAGAVGLPDADAYVLRDLWQHRSYNTAGIIAATVPAHGTVLLRVSADPHWADRPPAVELGLDGSPLLEAATPATFTSTVTDLGRTPARRVSVSLTGPAGWTVRPTSATSAAVLAPGGTLRTGWRVTAPSGTPTGSYGLTLTTSYRSPSGTAVTSTLPLTASVVVPPPSGTSYLGDLPWLAATSGWGPVERNTSNGESAAGDGHPLTIGGTVYAKGLGVHALSEVSFYTGKACEKVTAQVGVDDEKGTNGTVAFEIWADGTKAASTGVLTNAMPAQPLTADVTGAQVVRLVVTDGGDGVDSDHADWADAQLTC
;
A
#
# COMPACT_ATOMS: atom_id res chain seq x y z
N MET A 1 62.07 31.55 42.05
CA MET A 1 62.85 30.94 43.17
C MET A 1 61.98 30.91 44.43
N ARG A 2 62.19 29.93 45.33
CA ARG A 2 61.63 29.80 46.70
C ARG A 2 60.09 29.66 46.87
N HIS A 3 59.66 28.53 47.47
CA HIS A 3 58.42 28.38 48.28
C HIS A 3 58.68 28.86 49.72
N PRO A 4 57.64 29.11 50.58
CA PRO A 4 56.82 28.10 51.31
C PRO A 4 55.29 28.22 50.99
N HIS A 5 54.34 27.31 51.28
CA HIS A 5 53.86 26.68 52.55
C HIS A 5 53.28 27.69 53.58
N THR A 6 52.19 27.48 54.34
CA THR A 6 51.28 26.31 54.67
C THR A 6 49.92 26.90 55.14
N ARG A 7 48.71 26.40 54.77
CA ARG A 7 47.89 25.26 55.29
C ARG A 7 47.15 25.52 56.64
N THR A 8 46.05 24.77 56.87
CA THR A 8 45.12 24.65 58.06
C THR A 8 44.06 25.77 58.29
N THR A 9 42.98 25.54 59.07
CA THR A 9 41.75 24.72 58.79
C THR A 9 40.69 24.83 59.90
N ARG A 10 39.38 24.83 59.55
CA ARG A 10 38.17 24.54 60.42
C ARG A 10 37.91 25.56 61.56
N THR A 11 36.75 25.72 62.24
CA THR A 11 35.27 25.50 62.06
C THR A 11 34.56 26.43 63.14
N THR A 12 33.30 26.40 63.64
CA THR A 12 32.15 25.44 63.62
C THR A 12 30.80 26.11 64.06
N THR A 13 29.73 25.96 63.26
CA THR A 13 28.28 25.85 63.63
C THR A 13 27.49 26.88 64.50
N ARG A 14 26.23 27.13 64.05
CA ARG A 14 24.97 27.42 64.81
C ARG A 14 24.85 28.85 65.43
N ARG A 15 23.65 29.45 65.63
CA ARG A 15 22.24 28.99 65.43
C ARG A 15 21.27 30.18 65.13
N ARG A 16 20.14 29.86 64.49
CA ARG A 16 18.89 30.65 64.19
C ARG A 16 18.60 31.93 65.01
N VAL A 17 18.15 32.97 64.30
CA VAL A 17 16.92 33.77 64.56
C VAL A 17 16.24 34.04 63.19
N ALA A 18 14.93 34.29 63.15
CA ALA A 18 14.21 34.64 61.93
C ALA A 18 13.79 36.12 61.92
N GLY A 19 13.75 36.74 60.73
CA GLY A 19 13.24 38.09 60.50
C GLY A 19 12.83 38.23 59.03
N ALA A 20 11.68 38.84 58.77
CA ALA A 20 11.11 38.94 57.43
C ALA A 20 11.70 40.11 56.64
N LEU A 21 11.90 39.92 55.33
CA LEU A 21 12.16 40.98 54.36
C LEU A 21 11.52 40.62 53.02
N THR A 22 10.69 41.52 52.49
CA THR A 22 10.10 41.41 51.17
C THR A 22 11.12 41.74 50.08
N ALA A 23 11.29 40.86 49.10
CA ALA A 23 12.09 41.10 47.91
C ALA A 23 11.18 41.12 46.67
N GLY A 24 11.17 42.23 45.94
CA GLY A 24 10.46 42.32 44.65
C GLY A 24 11.20 41.53 43.58
N LEU A 25 10.49 40.70 42.81
CA LEU A 25 11.08 40.04 41.65
C LEU A 25 11.25 41.05 40.50
N LEU A 26 12.48 41.17 40.01
CA LEU A 26 12.76 41.75 38.70
C LEU A 26 12.43 40.69 37.64
N CYS A 27 11.45 40.98 36.78
CA CYS A 27 11.03 40.08 35.70
C CYS A 27 12.12 39.96 34.62
N ALA A 28 12.87 38.86 34.63
CA ALA A 28 13.60 38.42 33.45
C ALA A 28 12.61 37.83 32.44
N ALA A 29 12.25 38.60 31.42
CA ALA A 29 11.31 38.19 30.37
C ALA A 29 11.97 37.16 29.41
N GLY A 30 12.00 35.89 29.83
CA GLY A 30 12.33 34.79 28.93
C GLY A 30 11.22 34.60 27.90
N LEU A 31 11.57 34.70 26.61
CA LEU A 31 10.66 34.39 25.50
C LEU A 31 10.46 32.87 25.40
N ALA A 32 9.59 32.33 26.25
CA ALA A 32 9.01 31.02 26.03
C ALA A 32 8.08 31.11 24.81
N ALA A 33 8.43 30.39 23.74
CA ALA A 33 7.47 30.16 22.66
C ALA A 33 6.24 29.45 23.25
N PRO A 34 5.01 29.85 22.90
CA PRO A 34 3.83 29.16 23.40
C PRO A 34 3.87 27.72 22.91
N ALA A 35 3.75 26.76 23.84
CA ALA A 35 3.52 25.38 23.47
C ALA A 35 2.20 25.34 22.68
N LEU A 36 2.29 24.98 21.39
CA LEU A 36 1.11 24.70 20.58
C LEU A 36 0.34 23.60 21.28
N ALA A 37 -0.84 23.93 21.81
CA ALA A 37 -1.76 22.92 22.28
C ALA A 37 -2.06 21.98 21.12
N ALA A 38 -1.98 20.68 21.34
CA ALA A 38 -2.46 19.71 20.37
C ALA A 38 -3.92 20.05 20.02
N PRO A 39 -4.32 19.97 18.73
CA PRO A 39 -5.72 20.17 18.37
C PRO A 39 -6.57 19.20 19.19
N ALA A 40 -7.64 19.70 19.80
CA ALA A 40 -8.52 18.85 20.58
C ALA A 40 -9.13 17.79 19.66
N GLU A 41 -9.01 16.52 20.04
CA GLU A 41 -9.62 15.41 19.30
C GLU A 41 -11.14 15.66 19.22
N THR A 42 -11.66 15.83 18.00
CA THR A 42 -13.10 15.86 17.76
C THR A 42 -13.68 14.55 18.27
N PRO A 43 -14.69 14.55 19.16
CA PRO A 43 -15.26 13.31 19.68
C PRO A 43 -15.77 12.45 18.53
N ALA A 44 -15.22 11.25 18.38
CA ALA A 44 -15.67 10.29 17.37
C ALA A 44 -17.17 10.02 17.54
N ALA A 45 -17.91 10.03 16.44
CA ALA A 45 -19.35 9.80 16.46
C ALA A 45 -19.64 8.38 17.01
N PRO A 46 -20.60 8.21 17.94
CA PRO A 46 -20.75 6.99 18.71
C PRO A 46 -21.18 5.81 17.83
N ALA A 47 -20.42 4.71 17.92
CA ALA A 47 -20.68 3.48 17.18
C ALA A 47 -21.98 2.77 17.60
N LEU A 48 -22.51 1.91 16.71
CA LEU A 48 -23.61 1.00 17.00
C LEU A 48 -23.30 0.11 18.23
N ALA A 49 -24.09 0.28 19.29
CA ALA A 49 -23.91 -0.43 20.56
C ALA A 49 -24.62 -1.80 20.60
N ASP A 50 -24.53 -2.60 19.54
CA ASP A 50 -25.14 -3.94 19.44
C ASP A 50 -24.14 -5.12 19.61
N GLY A 51 -22.84 -4.83 19.56
CA GLY A 51 -21.76 -5.82 19.75
C GLY A 51 -21.35 -6.58 18.48
N LEU A 52 -21.82 -6.16 17.30
CA LEU A 52 -21.35 -6.68 16.02
C LEU A 52 -20.05 -6.01 15.57
N ALA A 53 -19.36 -6.64 14.60
CA ALA A 53 -18.15 -6.14 13.94
C ALA A 53 -17.06 -5.55 14.88
N LEU A 54 -16.86 -6.13 16.07
CA LEU A 54 -15.84 -5.65 17.03
C LEU A 54 -14.39 -5.80 16.52
N THR A 55 -14.19 -6.58 15.46
CA THR A 55 -13.05 -6.61 14.54
C THR A 55 -13.58 -6.51 13.10
N PRO A 56 -12.74 -6.18 12.09
CA PRO A 56 -13.18 -6.05 10.71
C PRO A 56 -13.86 -7.33 10.18
N PRO A 57 -14.95 -7.26 9.40
CA PRO A 57 -15.60 -8.45 8.88
C PRO A 57 -14.69 -9.26 7.93
N MET A 58 -14.47 -10.53 8.25
CA MET A 58 -13.73 -11.47 7.38
C MET A 58 -14.69 -12.45 6.68
N GLY A 59 -14.52 -12.62 5.36
CA GLY A 59 -15.43 -13.47 4.59
C GLY A 59 -15.08 -13.61 3.11
N PHE A 60 -16.11 -13.86 2.30
CA PHE A 60 -16.07 -13.97 0.84
C PHE A 60 -17.22 -13.16 0.24
N ASN A 61 -17.01 -12.64 -0.96
CA ASN A 61 -18.04 -12.05 -1.82
C ASN A 61 -17.82 -12.53 -3.26
N ASN A 62 -18.89 -12.92 -3.96
CA ASN A 62 -18.76 -13.46 -5.31
C ASN A 62 -18.48 -12.43 -6.42
N TRP A 63 -18.69 -11.13 -6.20
CA TRP A 63 -18.78 -10.12 -7.26
C TRP A 63 -17.60 -10.16 -8.23
N ASN A 64 -16.37 -9.96 -7.77
CA ASN A 64 -15.19 -9.89 -8.64
C ASN A 64 -14.94 -11.23 -9.37
N SER A 65 -15.31 -12.36 -8.73
CA SER A 65 -15.12 -13.70 -9.28
C SER A 65 -16.16 -14.14 -10.32
N THR A 66 -17.42 -13.70 -10.20
CA THR A 66 -18.53 -14.14 -11.07
C THR A 66 -19.33 -13.02 -11.71
N HIS A 67 -19.47 -11.88 -11.05
CA HIS A 67 -20.61 -10.96 -11.17
C HIS A 67 -21.90 -11.79 -11.35
N CYS A 68 -22.71 -11.44 -12.34
CA CYS A 68 -23.98 -12.10 -12.69
C CYS A 68 -23.83 -13.34 -13.59
N ARG A 69 -22.62 -13.88 -13.83
CA ARG A 69 -22.41 -15.11 -14.64
C ARG A 69 -23.20 -16.31 -14.07
N ALA A 70 -23.48 -17.31 -14.89
CA ALA A 70 -24.22 -18.52 -14.49
C ALA A 70 -23.52 -19.34 -13.38
N ASP A 71 -22.19 -19.19 -13.25
CA ASP A 71 -21.39 -19.69 -12.13
C ASP A 71 -21.92 -19.27 -10.75
N PHE A 72 -22.61 -18.12 -10.64
CA PHE A 72 -23.21 -17.64 -9.39
C PHE A 72 -24.57 -18.29 -9.13
N ASN A 73 -24.58 -19.26 -8.22
CA ASN A 73 -25.73 -20.07 -7.85
C ASN A 73 -25.51 -20.75 -6.48
N ALA A 74 -26.55 -21.38 -5.94
CA ALA A 74 -26.52 -22.07 -4.65
C ALA A 74 -25.44 -23.16 -4.53
N SER A 75 -25.07 -23.84 -5.62
CA SER A 75 -24.01 -24.86 -5.61
C SER A 75 -22.63 -24.24 -5.41
N MET A 76 -22.36 -23.12 -6.10
CA MET A 76 -21.14 -22.34 -5.93
C MET A 76 -20.98 -21.82 -4.49
N VAL A 77 -22.04 -21.22 -3.94
CA VAL A 77 -22.03 -20.66 -2.57
C VAL A 77 -21.80 -21.75 -1.52
N LYS A 78 -22.50 -22.88 -1.64
CA LYS A 78 -22.31 -24.05 -0.77
C LYS A 78 -20.87 -24.59 -0.88
N GLY A 79 -20.29 -24.62 -2.08
CA GLY A 79 -18.89 -25.01 -2.33
C GLY A 79 -17.84 -24.05 -1.72
N ILE A 80 -18.10 -22.74 -1.71
CA ILE A 80 -17.22 -21.79 -0.98
C ILE A 80 -17.30 -22.03 0.53
N ALA A 81 -18.49 -22.28 1.07
CA ALA A 81 -18.68 -22.61 2.49
C ALA A 81 -18.00 -23.95 2.88
N ASP A 82 -17.93 -24.91 1.97
CA ASP A 82 -17.15 -26.13 2.13
C ASP A 82 -15.63 -25.84 2.13
N LEU A 83 -15.13 -25.09 1.15
CA LEU A 83 -13.71 -24.72 1.05
C LEU A 83 -13.23 -23.88 2.26
N PHE A 84 -14.08 -23.04 2.83
CA PHE A 84 -13.78 -22.31 4.07
C PHE A 84 -13.43 -23.27 5.23
N VAL A 85 -14.09 -24.42 5.31
CA VAL A 85 -13.80 -25.44 6.32
C VAL A 85 -12.62 -26.32 5.88
N GLU A 86 -12.64 -26.83 4.65
CA GLU A 86 -11.62 -27.77 4.13
C GLU A 86 -10.20 -27.16 4.12
N LYS A 87 -10.08 -25.88 3.76
CA LYS A 87 -8.81 -25.16 3.66
C LYS A 87 -8.43 -24.41 4.94
N GLY A 88 -9.21 -24.56 6.01
CA GLY A 88 -8.93 -23.94 7.32
C GLY A 88 -9.07 -22.42 7.37
N LEU A 89 -9.68 -21.79 6.37
CA LEU A 89 -9.94 -20.34 6.34
C LEU A 89 -10.92 -19.93 7.45
N LYS A 90 -11.91 -20.77 7.75
CA LYS A 90 -12.79 -20.59 8.91
C LYS A 90 -11.99 -20.48 10.21
N ASP A 91 -11.02 -21.37 10.40
CA ASP A 91 -10.13 -21.38 11.57
C ASP A 91 -9.06 -20.28 11.51
N ALA A 92 -8.98 -19.52 10.41
CA ALA A 92 -8.18 -18.31 10.29
C ALA A 92 -9.00 -17.04 10.61
N GLY A 93 -10.32 -17.07 10.42
CA GLY A 93 -11.26 -16.01 10.82
C GLY A 93 -12.41 -15.75 9.82
N TYR A 94 -12.30 -16.24 8.58
CA TYR A 94 -13.28 -16.01 7.52
C TYR A 94 -14.60 -16.71 7.85
N GLN A 95 -15.64 -15.92 8.13
CA GLN A 95 -16.91 -16.41 8.67
C GLN A 95 -18.12 -16.05 7.82
N TYR A 96 -18.06 -14.96 7.04
CA TYR A 96 -19.16 -14.51 6.19
C TYR A 96 -19.02 -15.06 4.76
N VAL A 97 -20.09 -15.60 4.20
CA VAL A 97 -20.20 -15.99 2.79
C VAL A 97 -21.28 -15.11 2.17
N ASN A 98 -20.89 -14.05 1.48
CA ASN A 98 -21.80 -13.01 1.01
C ASN A 98 -22.24 -13.26 -0.43
N LEU A 99 -23.54 -13.05 -0.68
CA LEU A 99 -24.14 -12.95 -2.00
C LEU A 99 -24.16 -11.48 -2.43
N ASP A 100 -23.64 -11.19 -3.61
CA ASP A 100 -23.74 -9.87 -4.26
C ASP A 100 -24.93 -9.81 -5.24
N ASP A 101 -24.97 -8.83 -6.16
CA ASP A 101 -26.09 -8.62 -7.10
C ASP A 101 -26.43 -9.86 -7.97
N CYS A 102 -27.61 -9.83 -8.60
CA CYS A 102 -28.14 -10.88 -9.48
C CYS A 102 -28.54 -12.20 -8.79
N TRP A 103 -28.87 -12.18 -7.48
CA TRP A 103 -29.41 -13.34 -6.77
C TRP A 103 -30.95 -13.48 -6.87
N ALA A 104 -31.65 -12.40 -7.21
CA ALA A 104 -33.10 -12.30 -7.27
C ALA A 104 -33.62 -12.35 -8.73
N LEU A 105 -34.95 -12.44 -8.89
CA LEU A 105 -35.60 -12.04 -10.14
C LEU A 105 -35.65 -10.51 -10.28
N PRO A 106 -35.77 -9.95 -11.50
CA PRO A 106 -35.84 -8.50 -11.72
C PRO A 106 -37.06 -7.82 -11.09
N ASP A 107 -38.12 -8.58 -10.82
CA ASP A 107 -39.40 -8.13 -10.28
C ASP A 107 -39.72 -8.74 -8.91
N ARG A 108 -40.49 -8.00 -8.13
CA ARG A 108 -41.08 -8.47 -6.85
C ARG A 108 -42.33 -9.32 -7.11
N ASP A 109 -42.71 -10.15 -6.15
CA ASP A 109 -43.96 -10.90 -6.21
C ASP A 109 -45.20 -9.99 -6.04
N ALA A 110 -46.40 -10.58 -6.17
CA ALA A 110 -47.67 -9.87 -5.99
C ALA A 110 -47.90 -9.30 -4.56
N ASN A 111 -47.05 -9.65 -3.59
CA ASN A 111 -47.06 -9.12 -2.22
C ASN A 111 -45.94 -8.07 -2.01
N GLY A 112 -45.19 -7.69 -3.05
CA GLY A 112 -44.06 -6.76 -2.97
C GLY A 112 -42.77 -7.37 -2.40
N LYS A 113 -42.68 -8.70 -2.29
CA LYS A 113 -41.52 -9.42 -1.75
C LYS A 113 -40.47 -9.72 -2.80
N LEU A 114 -39.21 -9.80 -2.36
CA LEU A 114 -38.10 -10.23 -3.20
C LEU A 114 -38.23 -11.73 -3.49
N VAL A 115 -38.00 -12.12 -4.74
CA VAL A 115 -38.06 -13.51 -5.19
C VAL A 115 -36.64 -13.96 -5.58
N PRO A 116 -36.04 -14.96 -4.91
CA PRO A 116 -34.78 -15.54 -5.36
C PRO A 116 -34.91 -16.14 -6.76
N ASP A 117 -33.89 -15.99 -7.60
CA ASP A 117 -33.85 -16.61 -8.94
C ASP A 117 -33.99 -18.15 -8.78
N PRO A 118 -35.05 -18.80 -9.30
CA PRO A 118 -35.31 -20.22 -9.07
C PRO A 118 -34.39 -21.16 -9.89
N VAL A 119 -33.60 -20.63 -10.83
CA VAL A 119 -32.57 -21.38 -11.55
C VAL A 119 -31.27 -21.37 -10.75
N ARG A 120 -30.91 -20.22 -10.15
CA ARG A 120 -29.71 -20.08 -9.30
C ARG A 120 -29.91 -20.63 -7.89
N PHE A 121 -31.09 -20.42 -7.33
CA PHE A 121 -31.45 -20.71 -5.94
C PHE A 121 -32.79 -21.48 -5.88
N PRO A 122 -32.88 -22.70 -6.44
CA PRO A 122 -34.13 -23.47 -6.51
C PRO A 122 -34.76 -23.77 -5.14
N ASP A 123 -33.93 -23.93 -4.10
CA ASP A 123 -34.38 -24.14 -2.71
C ASP A 123 -34.64 -22.81 -1.95
N GLY A 124 -34.44 -21.66 -2.60
CA GLY A 124 -34.46 -20.32 -2.01
C GLY A 124 -33.24 -19.98 -1.13
N ILE A 125 -33.11 -18.70 -0.76
CA ILE A 125 -31.97 -18.20 0.04
C ILE A 125 -31.90 -18.86 1.42
N LYS A 126 -33.03 -19.12 2.08
CA LYS A 126 -33.04 -19.77 3.40
C LYS A 126 -32.33 -21.12 3.40
N ALA A 127 -32.52 -21.94 2.37
CA ALA A 127 -31.84 -23.25 2.28
C ALA A 127 -30.33 -23.15 1.99
N VAL A 128 -29.85 -21.97 1.55
CA VAL A 128 -28.41 -21.66 1.50
C VAL A 128 -27.93 -21.17 2.87
N ALA A 129 -28.69 -20.29 3.55
CA ALA A 129 -28.37 -19.84 4.91
C ALA A 129 -28.28 -21.02 5.88
N ASP A 130 -29.29 -21.89 5.91
CA ASP A 130 -29.33 -23.11 6.74
C ASP A 130 -28.10 -24.01 6.49
N TYR A 131 -27.63 -24.12 5.24
CA TYR A 131 -26.43 -24.89 4.90
C TYR A 131 -25.15 -24.22 5.41
N VAL A 132 -25.01 -22.90 5.21
CA VAL A 132 -23.87 -22.11 5.67
C VAL A 132 -23.80 -22.09 7.20
N HIS A 133 -24.93 -21.95 7.88
CA HIS A 133 -25.05 -22.07 9.35
C HIS A 133 -24.68 -23.47 9.84
N ALA A 134 -25.04 -24.54 9.10
CA ALA A 134 -24.64 -25.91 9.44
C ALA A 134 -23.12 -26.15 9.33
N LYS A 135 -22.37 -25.34 8.56
CA LYS A 135 -20.89 -25.30 8.60
C LYS A 135 -20.35 -24.46 9.76
N GLY A 136 -21.20 -23.79 10.53
CA GLY A 136 -20.82 -22.80 11.54
C GLY A 136 -20.22 -21.53 10.91
N LEU A 137 -20.73 -21.15 9.75
CA LEU A 137 -20.45 -19.89 9.04
C LEU A 137 -21.71 -19.01 9.04
N LYS A 138 -21.64 -17.84 8.41
CA LYS A 138 -22.71 -16.83 8.32
C LYS A 138 -23.00 -16.49 6.86
N LEU A 139 -24.25 -16.19 6.50
CA LEU A 139 -24.63 -15.80 5.14
C LEU A 139 -24.84 -14.28 5.03
N GLY A 140 -24.23 -13.64 4.04
CA GLY A 140 -24.54 -12.27 3.66
C GLY A 140 -25.40 -12.17 2.39
N ILE A 141 -26.11 -11.05 2.25
CA ILE A 141 -26.90 -10.72 1.05
C ILE A 141 -26.63 -9.28 0.61
N TYR A 142 -27.13 -8.94 -0.58
CA TYR A 142 -26.99 -7.65 -1.23
C TYR A 142 -28.33 -7.08 -1.70
N THR A 143 -28.49 -5.75 -1.62
CA THR A 143 -29.43 -4.97 -2.42
C THR A 143 -28.98 -3.49 -2.39
N SER A 144 -29.71 -2.56 -3.01
CA SER A 144 -29.36 -1.14 -3.07
C SER A 144 -30.30 -0.25 -2.27
N ALA A 145 -29.75 0.84 -1.72
CA ALA A 145 -30.43 2.03 -1.22
C ALA A 145 -31.02 2.87 -2.38
N GLY A 146 -31.75 2.21 -3.26
CA GLY A 146 -32.38 2.77 -4.46
C GLY A 146 -33.56 1.91 -4.91
N THR A 147 -34.18 2.27 -6.03
CA THR A 147 -35.32 1.52 -6.59
C THR A 147 -34.89 0.23 -7.30
N LYS A 148 -33.66 0.20 -7.81
CA LYS A 148 -33.03 -0.94 -8.49
C LYS A 148 -31.56 -1.08 -8.06
N THR A 149 -31.00 -2.29 -8.17
CA THR A 149 -29.58 -2.58 -7.92
C THR A 149 -28.67 -2.01 -9.02
N CYS A 150 -27.35 -2.27 -8.96
CA CYS A 150 -26.39 -1.70 -9.91
C CYS A 150 -26.32 -2.41 -11.26
N ASP A 151 -26.63 -3.71 -11.35
CA ASP A 151 -26.60 -4.40 -12.64
C ASP A 151 -27.64 -3.85 -13.63
N SER A 152 -27.26 -3.81 -14.91
CA SER A 152 -28.06 -3.26 -16.02
C SER A 152 -29.44 -3.93 -16.23
N VAL A 153 -29.64 -5.16 -15.76
CA VAL A 153 -30.95 -5.85 -15.75
C VAL A 153 -31.90 -5.21 -14.72
N GLY A 154 -31.35 -4.56 -13.69
CA GLY A 154 -32.08 -3.88 -12.63
C GLY A 154 -32.88 -4.84 -11.77
N PHE A 155 -32.24 -5.44 -10.76
CA PHE A 155 -32.94 -6.21 -9.73
C PHE A 155 -33.56 -5.27 -8.68
N PRO A 156 -34.58 -5.68 -7.90
CA PRO A 156 -35.25 -4.75 -6.99
C PRO A 156 -34.33 -4.22 -5.90
N GLY A 157 -34.17 -2.89 -5.85
CA GLY A 157 -33.60 -2.19 -4.71
C GLY A 157 -34.64 -2.05 -3.59
N ALA A 158 -34.20 -1.69 -2.38
CA ALA A 158 -35.06 -1.65 -1.20
C ALA A 158 -35.58 -0.26 -0.81
N LEU A 159 -35.35 0.79 -1.61
CA LEU A 159 -35.86 2.14 -1.32
C LEU A 159 -37.40 2.15 -1.27
N GLY A 160 -37.97 2.51 -0.13
CA GLY A 160 -39.41 2.41 0.16
C GLY A 160 -39.92 1.00 0.50
N HIS A 161 -39.03 0.01 0.56
CA HIS A 161 -39.31 -1.39 0.92
C HIS A 161 -38.47 -1.88 2.12
N GLU A 162 -37.73 -1.00 2.80
CA GLU A 162 -36.66 -1.34 3.75
C GLU A 162 -37.16 -2.27 4.86
N TYR A 163 -38.28 -1.95 5.50
CA TYR A 163 -38.91 -2.76 6.55
C TYR A 163 -39.48 -4.09 6.03
N SER A 164 -39.91 -4.16 4.77
CA SER A 164 -40.37 -5.39 4.13
C SER A 164 -39.21 -6.36 3.92
N ASP A 165 -38.08 -5.83 3.46
CA ASP A 165 -36.97 -6.60 2.93
C ASP A 165 -36.00 -6.99 4.05
N ALA A 166 -35.71 -6.09 5.00
CA ALA A 166 -34.98 -6.41 6.22
C ALA A 166 -35.65 -7.57 6.99
N ARG A 167 -36.99 -7.54 7.12
CA ARG A 167 -37.78 -8.64 7.70
C ARG A 167 -37.57 -9.94 6.91
N GLN A 168 -37.66 -9.88 5.58
CA GLN A 168 -37.48 -11.05 4.70
C GLN A 168 -36.06 -11.64 4.79
N PHE A 169 -35.02 -10.81 4.83
CA PHE A 169 -33.63 -11.24 5.04
C PHE A 169 -33.45 -11.93 6.40
N ALA A 170 -34.02 -11.35 7.47
CA ALA A 170 -33.97 -11.93 8.80
C ALA A 170 -34.76 -13.26 8.90
N ASP A 171 -35.87 -13.40 8.17
CA ASP A 171 -36.68 -14.63 8.09
C ASP A 171 -35.98 -15.74 7.28
N TRP A 172 -35.16 -15.36 6.30
CA TRP A 172 -34.25 -16.26 5.60
C TRP A 172 -32.97 -16.59 6.39
N GLY A 173 -32.70 -15.90 7.50
CA GLY A 173 -31.53 -16.13 8.35
C GLY A 173 -30.25 -15.44 7.88
N VAL A 174 -30.34 -14.36 7.10
CA VAL A 174 -29.19 -13.54 6.70
C VAL A 174 -28.51 -12.91 7.93
N ASP A 175 -27.19 -12.82 7.92
CA ASP A 175 -26.34 -12.31 9.01
C ASP A 175 -25.54 -11.05 8.64
N TYR A 176 -25.54 -10.67 7.35
CA TYR A 176 -24.80 -9.54 6.79
C TYR A 176 -25.57 -8.94 5.60
N LEU A 177 -25.60 -7.61 5.47
CA LEU A 177 -26.17 -6.90 4.32
C LEU A 177 -25.13 -5.92 3.75
N LYS A 178 -24.72 -6.11 2.48
CA LYS A 178 -24.13 -5.05 1.64
C LYS A 178 -25.27 -4.21 1.06
N TYR A 179 -25.22 -2.90 1.24
CA TYR A 179 -26.30 -1.99 0.85
C TYR A 179 -25.79 -0.87 -0.05
N ASP A 180 -26.01 -1.04 -1.35
CA ASP A 180 -25.49 -0.20 -2.43
C ASP A 180 -26.17 1.18 -2.53
N ASN A 181 -25.75 2.02 -3.48
CA ASN A 181 -26.21 3.40 -3.67
C ASN A 181 -26.77 3.67 -5.09
N CYS A 182 -26.69 2.70 -6.02
CA CYS A 182 -27.30 2.81 -7.36
C CYS A 182 -28.81 3.08 -7.30
N ASN A 183 -29.33 3.86 -8.27
CA ASN A 183 -30.75 4.20 -8.44
C ASN A 183 -31.43 4.85 -7.21
N ASN A 184 -30.67 5.62 -6.42
CA ASN A 184 -31.13 6.30 -5.20
C ASN A 184 -32.18 7.41 -5.37
N GLN A 185 -32.57 7.75 -6.62
CA GLN A 185 -33.55 8.79 -6.96
C GLN A 185 -33.21 10.20 -6.44
N GLY A 186 -31.95 10.48 -6.08
CA GLY A 186 -31.55 11.77 -5.48
C GLY A 186 -32.03 11.97 -4.03
N VAL A 187 -32.51 10.91 -3.36
CA VAL A 187 -32.88 10.96 -1.94
C VAL A 187 -31.61 11.00 -1.07
N ASP A 188 -31.63 11.79 -0.01
CA ASP A 188 -30.49 11.94 0.92
C ASP A 188 -29.91 10.60 1.37
N ALA A 189 -28.58 10.50 1.37
CA ALA A 189 -27.87 9.29 1.77
C ALA A 189 -28.13 8.94 3.24
N GLN A 190 -28.00 9.92 4.15
CA GLN A 190 -28.14 9.63 5.57
C GLN A 190 -29.57 9.18 5.92
N GLN A 191 -30.59 9.75 5.27
CA GLN A 191 -31.99 9.32 5.37
C GLN A 191 -32.15 7.86 4.93
N ARG A 192 -31.64 7.48 3.75
CA ARG A 192 -31.77 6.11 3.21
C ARG A 192 -31.06 5.08 4.10
N TYR A 193 -29.80 5.34 4.45
CA TYR A 193 -29.00 4.42 5.27
C TYR A 193 -29.56 4.30 6.71
N ARG A 194 -30.07 5.39 7.32
CA ARG A 194 -30.76 5.31 8.62
C ARG A 194 -32.10 4.58 8.54
N THR A 195 -32.85 4.71 7.43
CA THR A 195 -34.12 3.99 7.26
C THR A 195 -33.91 2.47 7.22
N MET A 196 -32.90 2.00 6.49
CA MET A 196 -32.56 0.58 6.46
C MET A 196 -31.90 0.09 7.77
N ARG A 197 -31.07 0.89 8.46
CA ARG A 197 -30.63 0.59 9.83
C ARG A 197 -31.80 0.31 10.77
N ASP A 198 -32.78 1.22 10.79
CA ASP A 198 -33.91 1.12 11.71
C ASP A 198 -34.86 -0.04 11.32
N ALA A 199 -34.97 -0.35 10.03
CA ALA A 199 -35.61 -1.56 9.54
C ALA A 199 -34.89 -2.85 9.99
N LEU A 200 -33.56 -2.95 9.84
CA LEU A 200 -32.74 -4.08 10.31
C LEU A 200 -32.88 -4.27 11.82
N LYS A 201 -32.78 -3.19 12.59
CA LYS A 201 -32.95 -3.18 14.05
C LYS A 201 -34.35 -3.65 14.46
N ALA A 202 -35.40 -3.25 13.73
CA ALA A 202 -36.76 -3.72 13.95
C ALA A 202 -36.97 -5.22 13.66
N THR A 203 -36.03 -5.90 13.00
CA THR A 203 -36.14 -7.35 12.79
C THR A 203 -35.90 -8.17 14.06
N GLY A 204 -35.13 -7.63 15.01
CA GLY A 204 -34.62 -8.36 16.18
C GLY A 204 -33.51 -9.38 15.87
N ARG A 205 -33.07 -9.53 14.62
CA ARG A 205 -31.92 -10.36 14.24
C ARG A 205 -30.65 -9.50 14.17
N PRO A 206 -29.52 -9.91 14.77
CA PRO A 206 -28.23 -9.26 14.54
C PRO A 206 -27.79 -9.46 13.08
N ILE A 207 -27.63 -8.36 12.34
CA ILE A 207 -27.20 -8.34 10.93
C ILE A 207 -26.10 -7.27 10.80
N VAL A 208 -24.90 -7.67 10.35
CA VAL A 208 -23.83 -6.73 10.04
C VAL A 208 -24.24 -5.88 8.84
N TYR A 209 -24.09 -4.57 8.94
CA TYR A 209 -24.62 -3.63 7.95
C TYR A 209 -23.47 -2.86 7.28
N SER A 210 -23.23 -3.17 6.01
CA SER A 210 -22.17 -2.62 5.17
C SER A 210 -22.77 -1.60 4.20
N ILE A 211 -22.32 -0.36 4.34
CA ILE A 211 -22.78 0.81 3.57
C ILE A 211 -21.92 0.93 2.31
N CYS A 212 -22.51 0.73 1.14
CA CYS A 212 -21.81 0.76 -0.14
C CYS A 212 -22.23 2.02 -0.92
N GLU A 213 -21.68 3.17 -0.54
CA GLU A 213 -21.93 4.48 -1.20
C GLU A 213 -20.67 5.15 -1.78
N TRP A 214 -19.57 4.39 -1.85
CA TRP A 214 -18.33 4.76 -2.53
C TRP A 214 -17.62 6.03 -2.03
N GLY A 215 -17.88 6.44 -0.78
CA GLY A 215 -17.33 7.65 -0.18
C GLY A 215 -18.00 8.96 -0.58
N GLN A 216 -19.01 8.93 -1.47
CA GLN A 216 -19.60 10.12 -2.12
C GLN A 216 -20.11 11.19 -1.14
N ASN A 217 -20.69 10.77 -0.01
CA ASN A 217 -21.22 11.66 1.02
C ASN A 217 -20.38 11.59 2.30
N LYS A 218 -19.12 11.14 2.21
CA LYS A 218 -18.17 10.99 3.32
C LYS A 218 -18.72 10.20 4.51
N PRO A 219 -19.00 8.89 4.35
CA PRO A 219 -19.68 8.09 5.37
C PRO A 219 -18.90 8.02 6.68
N TRP A 220 -17.57 8.14 6.65
CA TRP A 220 -16.73 8.24 7.85
C TRP A 220 -17.08 9.43 8.78
N GLU A 221 -17.73 10.50 8.27
CA GLU A 221 -18.16 11.65 9.08
C GLU A 221 -19.54 11.44 9.77
N TRP A 222 -20.34 10.43 9.39
CA TRP A 222 -21.72 10.28 9.87
C TRP A 222 -22.24 8.84 10.08
N ALA A 223 -21.54 7.81 9.60
CA ALA A 223 -22.10 6.47 9.46
C ALA A 223 -21.85 5.52 10.66
N SER A 224 -21.07 5.90 11.67
CA SER A 224 -20.82 5.03 12.84
C SER A 224 -22.06 4.79 13.71
N ASP A 225 -23.01 5.74 13.76
CA ASP A 225 -24.35 5.55 14.35
C ASP A 225 -25.32 4.81 13.40
N VAL A 226 -24.86 4.48 12.18
CA VAL A 226 -25.72 3.99 11.09
C VAL A 226 -25.41 2.55 10.69
N GLY A 227 -24.15 2.21 10.48
CA GLY A 227 -23.69 0.90 10.02
C GLY A 227 -22.34 0.51 10.60
N HIS A 228 -21.93 -0.72 10.28
CA HIS A 228 -20.76 -1.37 10.87
C HIS A 228 -19.48 -1.20 10.05
N LEU A 229 -19.62 -0.82 8.77
CA LEU A 229 -18.55 -0.53 7.84
C LEU A 229 -19.10 0.25 6.64
N TRP A 230 -18.26 1.04 5.99
CA TRP A 230 -18.64 1.87 4.85
C TRP A 230 -17.57 1.92 3.77
N ARG A 231 -17.98 1.71 2.51
CA ARG A 231 -17.12 1.84 1.33
C ARG A 231 -16.61 3.27 1.21
N THR A 232 -15.29 3.44 1.22
CA THR A 232 -14.63 4.75 1.22
C THR A 232 -14.28 5.27 -0.17
N THR A 233 -14.30 4.40 -1.19
CA THR A 233 -13.93 4.69 -2.57
C THR A 233 -14.87 4.01 -3.57
N GLY A 234 -14.76 4.36 -4.85
CA GLY A 234 -15.24 3.53 -5.96
C GLY A 234 -14.65 2.11 -5.93
N ASP A 235 -15.21 1.21 -6.76
CA ASP A 235 -14.87 -0.22 -6.75
C ASP A 235 -13.41 -0.49 -7.11
N ILE A 236 -12.84 -1.51 -6.47
CA ILE A 236 -11.52 -2.05 -6.82
C ILE A 236 -11.57 -2.78 -8.16
N SER A 237 -10.42 -2.89 -8.79
CA SER A 237 -10.17 -3.78 -9.92
C SER A 237 -8.83 -4.49 -9.72
N ASP A 238 -8.71 -5.71 -10.23
CA ASP A 238 -7.51 -6.53 -10.13
C ASP A 238 -6.37 -6.00 -11.01
N ASN A 239 -5.78 -4.90 -10.58
CA ASN A 239 -4.57 -4.29 -11.12
C ASN A 239 -3.90 -3.38 -10.06
N TRP A 240 -2.60 -3.13 -10.25
CA TRP A 240 -1.79 -2.40 -9.28
C TRP A 240 -2.26 -0.96 -9.01
N SER A 241 -2.64 -0.22 -10.06
CA SER A 241 -3.00 1.20 -9.95
C SER A 241 -4.33 1.41 -9.24
N SER A 242 -5.33 0.53 -9.43
CA SER A 242 -6.60 0.57 -8.69
C SER A 242 -6.38 0.35 -7.19
N MET A 243 -5.72 -0.76 -6.81
CA MET A 243 -5.39 -1.07 -5.40
C MET A 243 -4.61 0.08 -4.75
N LEU A 244 -3.61 0.61 -5.45
CA LEU A 244 -2.76 1.72 -5.00
C LEU A 244 -3.53 3.04 -4.83
N SER A 245 -4.47 3.34 -5.73
CA SER A 245 -5.32 4.54 -5.64
C SER A 245 -6.25 4.45 -4.42
N ILE A 246 -6.88 3.29 -4.21
CA ILE A 246 -7.77 3.04 -3.09
C ILE A 246 -7.01 3.09 -1.76
N LEU A 247 -5.81 2.49 -1.69
CA LEU A 247 -4.90 2.58 -0.55
C LEU A 247 -4.63 4.04 -0.15
N LYS A 248 -4.26 4.89 -1.13
CA LYS A 248 -3.94 6.31 -0.89
C LYS A 248 -5.14 7.12 -0.42
N GLN A 249 -6.35 6.81 -0.91
CA GLN A 249 -7.59 7.43 -0.46
C GLN A 249 -8.03 6.97 0.94
N ASN A 250 -7.80 5.70 1.29
CA ASN A 250 -8.28 5.12 2.55
C ASN A 250 -7.33 5.36 3.74
N LEU A 251 -6.01 5.44 3.52
CA LEU A 251 -5.01 5.65 4.59
C LEU A 251 -5.26 6.89 5.47
N PRO A 252 -5.64 8.08 4.94
CA PRO A 252 -5.95 9.27 5.74
C PRO A 252 -7.16 9.12 6.67
N LEU A 253 -8.06 8.16 6.41
CA LEU A 253 -9.32 7.98 7.14
C LEU A 253 -9.15 7.23 8.48
N ALA A 254 -7.91 6.91 8.87
CA ALA A 254 -7.57 6.20 10.11
C ALA A 254 -8.24 6.72 11.41
N PRO A 255 -8.49 8.03 11.62
CA PRO A 255 -9.18 8.52 12.81
C PRO A 255 -10.66 8.08 12.94
N TYR A 256 -11.27 7.57 11.87
CA TYR A 256 -12.70 7.24 11.81
C TYR A 256 -13.00 5.73 11.93
N ALA A 257 -11.98 4.87 11.96
CA ALA A 257 -12.14 3.42 12.08
C ALA A 257 -11.90 2.92 13.51
N GLY A 258 -12.76 2.02 13.98
CA GLY A 258 -12.67 1.41 15.30
C GLY A 258 -13.61 0.21 15.50
N PRO A 259 -13.58 -0.42 16.69
CA PRO A 259 -14.45 -1.55 17.00
C PRO A 259 -15.94 -1.25 16.72
N GLY A 260 -16.55 -2.05 15.84
CA GLY A 260 -17.95 -1.88 15.41
C GLY A 260 -18.17 -0.92 14.24
N HIS A 261 -17.14 -0.26 13.69
CA HIS A 261 -17.29 0.78 12.67
C HIS A 261 -16.01 0.95 11.82
N TRP A 262 -15.99 0.41 10.59
CA TRP A 262 -14.77 0.30 9.77
C TRP A 262 -14.82 1.06 8.44
N ASN A 263 -13.68 1.64 8.04
CA ASN A 263 -13.44 2.04 6.67
C ASN A 263 -13.29 0.80 5.78
N ASP A 264 -14.05 0.73 4.69
CA ASP A 264 -14.05 -0.39 3.74
C ASP A 264 -13.40 0.05 2.40
N PRO A 265 -12.09 -0.21 2.21
CA PRO A 265 -11.40 -0.04 0.92
C PRO A 265 -11.71 -1.16 -0.10
N ASP A 266 -12.87 -1.81 0.00
CA ASP A 266 -13.36 -2.84 -0.93
C ASP A 266 -12.62 -4.20 -0.85
N MET A 267 -13.15 -5.14 -1.62
CA MET A 267 -12.83 -6.57 -1.60
C MET A 267 -11.38 -6.93 -1.98
N LEU A 268 -10.93 -8.09 -1.51
CA LEU A 268 -9.61 -8.65 -1.81
C LEU A 268 -9.60 -9.35 -3.17
N GLU A 269 -8.95 -8.73 -4.16
CA GLU A 269 -8.62 -9.30 -5.49
C GLU A 269 -7.60 -10.47 -5.45
N VAL A 270 -7.21 -10.94 -4.25
CA VAL A 270 -6.11 -11.89 -4.02
C VAL A 270 -6.32 -13.21 -4.76
N GLY A 271 -5.71 -13.32 -5.94
CA GLY A 271 -5.72 -14.49 -6.81
C GLY A 271 -6.65 -14.44 -8.03
N ASN A 272 -7.19 -13.28 -8.41
CA ASN A 272 -8.06 -13.15 -9.60
C ASN A 272 -7.30 -13.18 -10.95
N GLY A 273 -6.02 -12.77 -10.97
CA GLY A 273 -5.06 -13.03 -12.05
C GLY A 273 -4.40 -11.82 -12.71
N GLY A 274 -4.84 -10.59 -12.40
CA GLY A 274 -4.32 -9.33 -12.95
C GLY A 274 -3.10 -8.77 -12.22
N MET A 275 -2.92 -9.09 -10.93
CA MET A 275 -1.70 -8.82 -10.16
C MET A 275 -0.85 -10.09 -9.92
N THR A 276 0.39 -9.90 -9.49
CA THR A 276 1.34 -10.96 -9.09
C THR A 276 1.25 -11.33 -7.60
N ASP A 277 1.80 -12.48 -7.20
CA ASP A 277 1.89 -12.91 -5.79
C ASP A 277 2.58 -11.89 -4.86
N THR A 278 3.51 -11.06 -5.39
CA THR A 278 4.16 -9.99 -4.62
C THR A 278 3.18 -8.85 -4.35
N GLU A 279 2.40 -8.48 -5.36
CA GLU A 279 1.40 -7.40 -5.30
C GLU A 279 0.19 -7.83 -4.45
N TYR A 280 -0.31 -9.06 -4.58
CA TYR A 280 -1.35 -9.61 -3.70
C TYR A 280 -0.89 -9.68 -2.23
N ARG A 281 0.40 -9.99 -1.97
CA ARG A 281 0.95 -9.95 -0.60
C ARG A 281 1.06 -8.54 -0.07
N SER A 282 1.34 -7.54 -0.90
CA SER A 282 1.26 -6.13 -0.53
C SER A 282 -0.18 -5.74 -0.21
N HIS A 283 -1.12 -5.96 -1.13
CA HIS A 283 -2.57 -5.74 -0.98
C HIS A 283 -3.09 -6.29 0.37
N PHE A 284 -2.92 -7.59 0.60
CA PHE A 284 -3.38 -8.25 1.83
C PHE A 284 -2.69 -7.72 3.11
N SER A 285 -1.39 -7.40 3.04
CA SER A 285 -0.65 -6.79 4.16
C SER A 285 -1.17 -5.39 4.49
N LEU A 286 -1.49 -4.60 3.47
CA LEU A 286 -1.91 -3.21 3.59
C LEU A 286 -3.36 -3.11 4.08
N TRP A 287 -4.29 -3.93 3.58
CA TRP A 287 -5.65 -4.03 4.10
C TRP A 287 -5.63 -4.44 5.58
N SER A 288 -4.80 -5.42 5.95
CA SER A 288 -4.66 -5.86 7.34
C SER A 288 -4.08 -4.79 8.28
N VAL A 289 -3.11 -4.00 7.80
CA VAL A 289 -2.60 -2.83 8.55
C VAL A 289 -3.63 -1.70 8.60
N MET A 290 -4.51 -1.57 7.60
CA MET A 290 -5.61 -0.60 7.62
C MET A 290 -6.79 -1.02 8.52
N ALA A 291 -6.83 -2.23 9.07
CA ALA A 291 -8.03 -2.79 9.72
C ALA A 291 -9.25 -2.83 8.77
N ALA A 292 -8.99 -3.22 7.51
CA ALA A 292 -10.00 -3.28 6.45
C ALA A 292 -10.77 -4.61 6.46
N PRO A 293 -12.04 -4.65 6.00
CA PRO A 293 -12.78 -5.90 5.84
C PRO A 293 -12.05 -6.87 4.89
N LEU A 294 -11.65 -8.04 5.40
CA LEU A 294 -10.97 -9.07 4.61
C LEU A 294 -12.01 -9.96 3.91
N LEU A 295 -12.66 -9.40 2.89
CA LEU A 295 -13.63 -10.09 2.03
C LEU A 295 -12.95 -10.62 0.76
N ILE A 296 -12.79 -11.94 0.67
CA ILE A 296 -12.21 -12.63 -0.50
C ILE A 296 -13.09 -12.42 -1.74
N GLY A 297 -12.55 -11.82 -2.80
CA GLY A 297 -13.23 -11.61 -4.09
C GLY A 297 -12.96 -12.70 -5.15
N THR A 298 -12.28 -13.79 -4.78
CA THR A 298 -11.75 -14.81 -5.72
C THR A 298 -12.49 -16.14 -5.66
N ASP A 299 -12.70 -16.77 -6.82
CA ASP A 299 -13.32 -18.11 -6.92
C ASP A 299 -12.38 -19.18 -6.34
N LEU A 300 -12.52 -19.45 -5.04
CA LEU A 300 -11.68 -20.41 -4.32
C LEU A 300 -11.69 -21.83 -4.92
N ARG A 301 -12.72 -22.19 -5.70
CA ARG A 301 -12.80 -23.48 -6.43
C ARG A 301 -11.73 -23.59 -7.53
N LYS A 302 -11.14 -22.46 -7.94
CA LYS A 302 -10.13 -22.31 -9.00
C LYS A 302 -8.79 -21.72 -8.47
N ALA A 303 -8.74 -21.33 -7.19
CA ALA A 303 -7.60 -20.63 -6.58
C ALA A 303 -6.34 -21.50 -6.46
N SER A 304 -5.16 -20.85 -6.55
CA SER A 304 -3.85 -21.49 -6.45
C SER A 304 -3.43 -21.76 -4.99
N GLN A 305 -2.42 -22.61 -4.77
CA GLN A 305 -1.86 -22.77 -3.42
C GLN A 305 -1.27 -21.45 -2.88
N ALA A 306 -0.60 -20.65 -3.73
CA ALA A 306 -0.09 -19.33 -3.32
C ALA A 306 -1.23 -18.40 -2.85
N THR A 307 -2.38 -18.44 -3.54
CA THR A 307 -3.60 -17.73 -3.13
C THR A 307 -4.05 -18.15 -1.73
N TYR A 308 -4.07 -19.45 -1.43
CA TYR A 308 -4.40 -19.97 -0.10
C TYR A 308 -3.34 -19.64 0.96
N ASP A 309 -2.05 -19.63 0.59
CA ASP A 309 -0.95 -19.28 1.51
C ASP A 309 -0.97 -17.80 1.89
N ILE A 310 -1.41 -16.91 0.98
CA ILE A 310 -1.65 -15.49 1.26
C ILE A 310 -2.86 -15.33 2.18
N LEU A 311 -4.03 -15.82 1.73
CA LEU A 311 -5.30 -15.65 2.45
C LEU A 311 -5.32 -16.36 3.81
N GLY A 312 -4.58 -17.46 3.96
CA GLY A 312 -4.50 -18.26 5.18
C GLY A 312 -3.47 -17.77 6.21
N ASN A 313 -2.72 -16.69 5.96
CA ASN A 313 -1.65 -16.25 6.86
C ASN A 313 -2.21 -15.67 8.18
N LYS A 314 -2.29 -16.53 9.20
CA LYS A 314 -2.82 -16.19 10.53
C LYS A 314 -2.01 -15.13 11.29
N GLU A 315 -0.74 -14.89 10.96
CA GLU A 315 0.03 -13.80 11.58
C GLU A 315 -0.32 -12.43 10.98
N VAL A 316 -0.61 -12.37 9.67
CA VAL A 316 -1.08 -11.15 9.00
C VAL A 316 -2.54 -10.86 9.36
N ILE A 317 -3.39 -11.89 9.41
CA ILE A 317 -4.77 -11.75 9.93
C ILE A 317 -4.78 -11.27 11.38
N ALA A 318 -3.83 -11.71 12.22
CA ALA A 318 -3.68 -11.21 13.58
C ALA A 318 -3.17 -9.75 13.68
N VAL A 319 -2.75 -9.13 12.56
CA VAL A 319 -2.60 -7.67 12.48
C VAL A 319 -3.95 -7.01 12.25
N ASP A 320 -4.76 -7.53 11.32
CA ASP A 320 -6.10 -7.03 11.02
C ASP A 320 -7.02 -7.08 12.25
N GLN A 321 -7.24 -8.30 12.75
CA GLN A 321 -8.16 -8.67 13.82
C GLN A 321 -7.66 -8.32 15.24
N ASP A 322 -6.73 -7.38 15.39
CA ASP A 322 -6.28 -6.95 16.71
C ASP A 322 -7.40 -6.20 17.46
N PRO A 323 -7.79 -6.67 18.67
CA PRO A 323 -8.95 -6.14 19.39
C PRO A 323 -8.67 -4.84 20.18
N LEU A 324 -7.69 -4.04 19.76
CA LEU A 324 -7.67 -2.59 19.96
C LEU A 324 -8.38 -1.84 18.81
N GLY A 325 -8.41 -2.43 17.61
CA GLY A 325 -9.20 -1.95 16.48
C GLY A 325 -8.72 -0.65 15.82
N LYS A 326 -7.47 -0.23 16.01
CA LYS A 326 -6.94 0.96 15.31
C LYS A 326 -6.60 0.65 13.86
N GLN A 327 -6.99 1.52 12.93
CA GLN A 327 -6.40 1.58 11.59
C GLN A 327 -4.95 2.10 11.67
N GLY A 328 -4.06 1.56 10.85
CA GLY A 328 -2.67 2.00 10.75
C GLY A 328 -2.50 3.37 10.10
N THR A 329 -1.50 4.12 10.54
CA THR A 329 -1.20 5.48 10.09
C THR A 329 0.13 5.57 9.35
N VAL A 330 0.26 6.52 8.43
CA VAL A 330 1.50 6.77 7.69
C VAL A 330 2.51 7.47 8.61
N VAL A 331 3.66 6.82 8.83
CA VAL A 331 4.79 7.37 9.60
C VAL A 331 5.72 8.18 8.69
N SER A 332 5.87 7.74 7.43
CA SER A 332 6.59 8.48 6.39
C SER A 332 6.22 7.97 5.00
N SER A 333 6.13 8.86 4.02
CA SER A 333 6.04 8.53 2.60
C SER A 333 6.94 9.43 1.76
N GLY A 334 7.45 8.94 0.63
CA GLY A 334 8.23 9.77 -0.30
C GLY A 334 8.99 8.99 -1.37
N GLY A 335 8.69 9.28 -2.65
CA GLY A 335 9.30 8.61 -3.80
C GLY A 335 8.95 7.12 -3.83
N GLY A 336 7.66 6.78 -3.82
CA GLY A 336 7.14 5.42 -3.84
C GLY A 336 7.49 4.54 -2.63
N ARG A 337 8.06 5.10 -1.56
CA ARG A 337 8.41 4.35 -0.34
C ARG A 337 7.50 4.78 0.78
N TRP A 338 6.88 3.82 1.46
CA TRP A 338 5.90 4.02 2.52
C TRP A 338 6.28 3.25 3.78
N VAL A 339 6.08 3.90 4.93
CA VAL A 339 6.09 3.27 6.24
C VAL A 339 4.73 3.52 6.87
N VAL A 340 3.96 2.45 7.08
CA VAL A 340 2.66 2.50 7.77
C VAL A 340 2.76 1.71 9.07
N ALA A 341 2.29 2.27 10.19
CA ALA A 341 2.33 1.62 11.49
C ALA A 341 0.94 1.54 12.14
N LYS A 342 0.57 0.36 12.64
CA LYS A 342 -0.63 0.11 13.44
C LYS A 342 -0.23 -0.21 14.88
N GLU A 343 -0.87 0.46 15.83
CA GLU A 343 -0.73 0.14 17.25
C GLU A 343 -1.60 -1.07 17.60
N MET A 344 -1.00 -2.03 18.31
CA MET A 344 -1.59 -3.30 18.70
C MET A 344 -1.99 -3.29 20.18
N LYS A 345 -2.97 -4.10 20.58
CA LYS A 345 -3.48 -4.14 21.97
C LYS A 345 -2.44 -4.48 23.04
N ASP A 346 -1.40 -5.22 22.69
CA ASP A 346 -0.30 -5.60 23.58
C ASP A 346 0.79 -4.51 23.70
N GLY A 347 0.61 -3.35 23.06
CA GLY A 347 1.61 -2.29 22.98
C GLY A 347 2.69 -2.51 21.92
N SER A 348 2.62 -3.60 21.14
CA SER A 348 3.49 -3.78 19.97
C SER A 348 3.04 -2.86 18.81
N ARG A 349 3.83 -2.87 17.73
CA ARG A 349 3.51 -2.19 16.47
C ARG A 349 3.54 -3.18 15.33
N ALA A 350 2.48 -3.25 14.54
CA ALA A 350 2.59 -3.77 13.19
C ALA A 350 3.13 -2.67 12.27
N VAL A 351 4.14 -2.97 11.45
CA VAL A 351 4.84 -2.00 10.59
C VAL A 351 4.95 -2.59 9.19
N ALA A 352 4.31 -1.95 8.21
CA ALA A 352 4.49 -2.24 6.80
C ALA A 352 5.57 -1.31 6.23
N LEU A 353 6.64 -1.91 5.71
CA LEU A 353 7.59 -1.26 4.82
C LEU A 353 7.15 -1.57 3.39
N PHE A 354 6.43 -0.64 2.75
CA PHE A 354 5.78 -0.85 1.46
C PHE A 354 6.46 -0.05 0.33
N ASN A 355 6.79 -0.73 -0.76
CA ASN A 355 7.37 -0.16 -1.97
C ASN A 355 6.36 -0.14 -3.11
N GLU A 356 5.88 1.04 -3.45
CA GLU A 356 5.00 1.33 -4.58
C GLU A 356 5.71 1.21 -5.94
N SER A 357 7.04 1.41 -5.98
CA SER A 357 7.79 1.59 -7.22
C SER A 357 8.18 0.28 -7.92
N GLY A 358 8.36 0.34 -9.26
CA GLY A 358 8.79 -0.78 -10.11
C GLY A 358 10.26 -1.21 -9.93
N THR A 359 10.97 -0.75 -8.91
CA THR A 359 12.36 -1.14 -8.60
C THR A 359 12.50 -1.48 -7.12
N ALA A 360 13.50 -2.29 -6.73
CA ALA A 360 13.69 -2.62 -5.31
C ALA A 360 14.19 -1.41 -4.51
N GLN A 361 13.52 -1.05 -3.42
CA GLN A 361 13.80 0.14 -2.61
C GLN A 361 14.24 -0.23 -1.19
N ARG A 362 15.25 0.47 -0.67
CA ARG A 362 15.55 0.42 0.78
C ARG A 362 14.59 1.32 1.53
N ILE A 363 13.81 0.74 2.44
CA ILE A 363 12.83 1.43 3.28
C ILE A 363 13.22 1.21 4.75
N ALA A 364 13.21 2.26 5.55
CA ALA A 364 13.68 2.24 6.92
C ALA A 364 12.92 3.22 7.83
N THR A 365 12.71 2.82 9.07
CA THR A 365 12.22 3.64 10.18
C THR A 365 12.90 3.20 11.49
N SER A 366 12.49 3.76 12.64
CA SER A 366 12.96 3.35 13.97
C SER A 366 11.82 2.98 14.91
N ALA A 367 12.13 2.21 15.96
CA ALA A 367 11.19 1.83 17.00
C ALA A 367 10.50 3.06 17.64
N GLY A 368 11.26 4.11 17.96
CA GLY A 368 10.71 5.36 18.48
C GLY A 368 9.85 6.11 17.47
N ALA A 369 10.20 6.09 16.18
CA ALA A 369 9.40 6.72 15.13
C ALA A 369 8.05 6.02 14.87
N VAL A 370 7.95 4.70 15.12
CA VAL A 370 6.67 3.97 15.16
C VAL A 370 5.99 4.02 16.55
N GLY A 371 6.50 4.82 17.48
CA GLY A 371 5.90 5.05 18.80
C GLY A 371 6.02 3.89 19.78
N LEU A 372 7.07 3.08 19.72
CA LEU A 372 7.45 2.16 20.80
C LEU A 372 8.22 2.91 21.91
N PRO A 373 8.13 2.47 23.18
CA PRO A 373 8.92 3.03 24.28
C PRO A 373 10.41 2.67 24.15
N ASP A 374 11.29 3.52 24.69
CA ASP A 374 12.74 3.26 24.72
C ASP A 374 13.08 1.94 25.43
N ALA A 375 13.85 1.10 24.75
CA ALA A 375 14.37 -0.17 25.25
C ALA A 375 15.79 -0.44 24.74
N ASP A 376 16.54 -1.30 25.45
CA ASP A 376 17.89 -1.73 25.03
C ASP A 376 17.89 -2.33 23.62
N ALA A 377 16.88 -3.16 23.32
CA ALA A 377 16.63 -3.76 22.03
C ALA A 377 15.15 -4.12 21.87
N TYR A 378 14.76 -4.50 20.66
CA TYR A 378 13.40 -4.89 20.30
C TYR A 378 13.41 -6.24 19.59
N VAL A 379 12.31 -6.98 19.68
CA VAL A 379 12.05 -8.14 18.82
C VAL A 379 11.30 -7.69 17.58
N LEU A 380 11.74 -8.19 16.43
CA LEU A 380 11.16 -7.96 15.11
C LEU A 380 10.70 -9.32 14.55
N ARG A 381 9.39 -9.51 14.43
CA ARG A 381 8.76 -10.68 13.81
C ARG A 381 8.42 -10.33 12.36
N ASP A 382 9.00 -11.03 11.40
CA ASP A 382 8.52 -10.99 10.01
C ASP A 382 7.34 -11.96 9.87
N LEU A 383 6.18 -11.42 9.48
CA LEU A 383 4.90 -12.13 9.47
C LEU A 383 4.72 -13.03 8.23
N TRP A 384 5.60 -12.90 7.23
CA TRP A 384 5.61 -13.72 6.02
C TRP A 384 6.73 -14.78 6.03
N GLN A 385 7.87 -14.47 6.68
CA GLN A 385 8.95 -15.45 6.92
C GLN A 385 8.70 -16.31 8.17
N HIS A 386 7.68 -15.98 8.98
CA HIS A 386 7.36 -16.62 10.24
C HIS A 386 8.57 -16.73 11.20
N ARG A 387 9.43 -15.69 11.21
CA ARG A 387 10.71 -15.68 11.94
C ARG A 387 10.86 -14.42 12.78
N SER A 388 11.42 -14.60 13.98
CA SER A 388 11.70 -13.53 14.93
C SER A 388 13.19 -13.24 15.01
N TYR A 389 13.55 -11.96 15.04
CA TYR A 389 14.89 -11.42 15.11
C TYR A 389 15.01 -10.40 16.25
N ASN A 390 16.22 -9.99 16.64
CA ASN A 390 16.43 -8.80 17.47
C ASN A 390 16.97 -7.61 16.67
N THR A 391 16.55 -6.39 17.03
CA THR A 391 17.07 -5.14 16.46
C THR A 391 17.50 -4.17 17.57
N ALA A 392 18.54 -3.38 17.28
CA ALA A 392 18.97 -2.24 18.09
C ALA A 392 17.97 -1.06 18.07
N GLY A 393 16.88 -1.16 17.30
CA GLY A 393 15.85 -0.12 17.14
C GLY A 393 15.67 0.38 15.72
N ILE A 394 16.47 -0.10 14.75
CA ILE A 394 16.27 0.16 13.31
C ILE A 394 15.31 -0.89 12.75
N ILE A 395 14.29 -0.44 12.03
CA ILE A 395 13.31 -1.28 11.34
C ILE A 395 13.48 -1.01 9.85
N ALA A 396 14.20 -1.87 9.13
CA ALA A 396 14.58 -1.61 7.73
C ALA A 396 14.70 -2.89 6.90
N ALA A 397 14.46 -2.76 5.59
CA ALA A 397 14.69 -3.78 4.59
C ALA A 397 14.89 -3.15 3.20
N THR A 398 15.62 -3.84 2.30
CA THR A 398 15.38 -3.66 0.86
C THR A 398 14.15 -4.47 0.46
N VAL A 399 13.12 -3.76 0.04
CA VAL A 399 11.81 -4.28 -0.34
C VAL A 399 11.76 -4.40 -1.88
N PRO A 400 11.38 -5.55 -2.45
CA PRO A 400 11.25 -5.72 -3.90
C PRO A 400 10.28 -4.72 -4.55
N ALA A 401 10.32 -4.61 -5.88
CA ALA A 401 9.34 -3.84 -6.65
C ALA A 401 7.91 -4.28 -6.30
N HIS A 402 7.02 -3.32 -6.09
CA HIS A 402 5.62 -3.52 -5.66
C HIS A 402 5.43 -4.35 -4.38
N GLY A 403 6.51 -4.58 -3.61
CA GLY A 403 6.53 -5.48 -2.46
C GLY A 403 6.24 -4.81 -1.12
N THR A 404 5.91 -5.62 -0.12
CA THR A 404 5.76 -5.20 1.28
C THR A 404 6.51 -6.15 2.20
N VAL A 405 7.27 -5.59 3.15
CA VAL A 405 7.77 -6.32 4.32
C VAL A 405 6.92 -5.90 5.53
N LEU A 406 6.06 -6.82 5.99
CA LEU A 406 5.17 -6.61 7.13
C LEU A 406 5.74 -7.26 8.38
N LEU A 407 5.91 -6.45 9.42
CA LEU A 407 6.61 -6.80 10.65
C LEU A 407 5.72 -6.55 11.86
N ARG A 408 5.88 -7.33 12.94
CA ARG A 408 5.43 -6.96 14.29
C ARG A 408 6.64 -6.71 15.18
N VAL A 409 6.68 -5.55 15.84
CA VAL A 409 7.84 -5.08 16.60
C VAL A 409 7.43 -4.74 18.03
N SER A 410 8.19 -5.21 19.02
CA SER A 410 7.92 -5.00 20.44
C SER A 410 9.20 -4.88 21.27
N ALA A 411 9.12 -4.18 22.40
CA ALA A 411 10.11 -4.30 23.47
C ALA A 411 9.85 -5.61 24.24
N ASP A 412 10.71 -6.61 24.04
CA ASP A 412 10.62 -7.95 24.66
C ASP A 412 11.95 -8.25 25.37
N PRO A 413 11.99 -8.50 26.69
CA PRO A 413 13.24 -8.80 27.41
C PRO A 413 13.97 -10.05 26.92
N HIS A 414 13.29 -10.94 26.17
CA HIS A 414 13.88 -12.11 25.53
C HIS A 414 14.47 -11.84 24.13
N TRP A 415 14.73 -10.57 23.80
CA TRP A 415 15.37 -10.18 22.53
C TRP A 415 16.70 -10.93 22.28
N ALA A 416 17.50 -11.15 23.32
CA ALA A 416 18.82 -11.78 23.20
C ALA A 416 18.80 -13.25 22.74
N ASP A 417 17.66 -13.95 22.90
CA ASP A 417 17.48 -15.33 22.44
C ASP A 417 17.28 -15.41 20.91
N ARG A 418 16.86 -14.31 20.28
CA ARG A 418 16.59 -14.24 18.84
C ARG A 418 17.89 -13.98 18.06
N PRO A 419 18.04 -14.48 16.82
CA PRO A 419 19.13 -14.05 15.94
C PRO A 419 19.04 -12.55 15.65
N PRO A 420 20.15 -11.84 15.37
CA PRO A 420 20.10 -10.45 14.95
C PRO A 420 19.34 -10.27 13.63
N ALA A 421 18.60 -9.19 13.48
CA ALA A 421 18.07 -8.79 12.18
C ALA A 421 19.25 -8.43 11.27
N VAL A 422 19.26 -8.94 10.03
CA VAL A 422 20.24 -8.56 9.02
C VAL A 422 19.53 -7.95 7.82
N GLU A 423 20.03 -6.81 7.37
CA GLU A 423 19.58 -6.16 6.15
C GLU A 423 20.48 -6.58 4.99
N LEU A 424 19.87 -7.02 3.89
CA LEU A 424 20.54 -7.26 2.62
C LEU A 424 20.22 -6.08 1.70
N GLY A 425 21.17 -5.67 0.87
CA GLY A 425 20.95 -4.66 -0.16
C GLY A 425 21.90 -4.81 -1.35
N LEU A 426 21.61 -4.08 -2.41
CA LEU A 426 22.49 -3.87 -3.56
C LEU A 426 22.65 -2.36 -3.79
N ASP A 427 23.87 -1.90 -3.99
CA ASP A 427 24.16 -0.51 -4.32
C ASP A 427 23.82 -0.25 -5.80
N GLY A 428 22.71 0.45 -6.04
CA GLY A 428 22.25 0.85 -7.37
C GLY A 428 21.42 -0.21 -8.12
N SER A 429 20.77 0.23 -9.20
CA SER A 429 20.00 -0.65 -10.09
C SER A 429 20.95 -1.54 -10.92
N PRO A 430 20.78 -2.88 -10.95
CA PRO A 430 21.70 -3.76 -11.68
C PRO A 430 21.41 -3.78 -13.18
N LEU A 431 21.82 -2.72 -13.87
CA LEU A 431 21.75 -2.58 -15.33
C LEU A 431 22.93 -3.31 -16.00
N LEU A 432 22.67 -4.04 -17.08
CA LEU A 432 23.62 -4.91 -17.78
C LEU A 432 23.52 -4.77 -19.30
N GLU A 433 24.64 -4.53 -19.98
CA GLU A 433 24.70 -4.76 -21.43
C GLU A 433 25.05 -6.23 -21.71
N ALA A 434 24.46 -6.83 -22.74
CA ALA A 434 24.72 -8.22 -23.10
C ALA A 434 26.21 -8.44 -23.47
N ALA A 435 26.81 -9.52 -22.97
CA ALA A 435 28.25 -9.83 -23.03
C ALA A 435 29.21 -8.86 -22.30
N THR A 436 28.78 -7.65 -21.89
CA THR A 436 29.59 -6.70 -21.12
C THR A 436 29.58 -7.04 -19.61
N PRO A 437 30.74 -7.15 -18.93
CA PRO A 437 30.76 -7.38 -17.49
C PRO A 437 30.48 -6.11 -16.67
N ALA A 438 29.28 -5.99 -16.09
CA ALA A 438 28.99 -4.96 -15.09
C ALA A 438 29.48 -5.36 -13.69
N THR A 439 29.58 -4.38 -12.78
CA THR A 439 29.96 -4.60 -11.38
C THR A 439 28.97 -3.95 -10.41
N PHE A 440 28.55 -4.73 -9.41
CA PHE A 440 27.60 -4.30 -8.37
C PHE A 440 28.19 -4.58 -6.99
N THR A 441 27.82 -3.80 -5.97
CA THR A 441 28.21 -4.08 -4.58
C THR A 441 26.98 -4.49 -3.78
N SER A 442 26.99 -5.68 -3.18
CA SER A 442 25.98 -6.06 -2.20
C SER A 442 26.41 -5.68 -0.79
N THR A 443 25.44 -5.35 0.05
CA THR A 443 25.61 -5.11 1.48
C THR A 443 24.91 -6.22 2.29
N VAL A 444 25.52 -6.61 3.40
CA VAL A 444 24.86 -7.35 4.49
C VAL A 444 25.20 -6.63 5.79
N THR A 445 24.20 -6.00 6.43
CA THR A 445 24.37 -5.19 7.64
C THR A 445 23.68 -5.83 8.84
N ASP A 446 24.39 -5.94 9.96
CA ASP A 446 23.82 -6.39 11.23
C ASP A 446 23.04 -5.23 11.89
N LEU A 447 21.72 -5.36 12.00
CA LEU A 447 20.83 -4.40 12.67
C LEU A 447 20.53 -4.78 14.14
N GLY A 448 21.06 -5.91 14.62
CA GLY A 448 20.81 -6.43 15.96
C GLY A 448 21.62 -5.75 17.06
N ARG A 449 21.43 -6.22 18.30
CA ARG A 449 22.33 -5.98 19.44
C ARG A 449 23.30 -7.15 19.67
N THR A 450 23.02 -8.32 19.10
CA THR A 450 23.88 -9.50 19.16
C THR A 450 24.66 -9.68 17.86
N PRO A 451 25.97 -9.97 17.86
CA PRO A 451 26.75 -10.07 16.62
C PRO A 451 26.41 -11.32 15.78
N ALA A 452 26.17 -11.12 14.48
CA ALA A 452 26.06 -12.17 13.49
C ALA A 452 27.42 -12.86 13.23
N ARG A 453 27.47 -14.19 13.34
CA ARG A 453 28.72 -14.99 13.26
C ARG A 453 28.74 -15.87 12.01
N ARG A 454 29.93 -16.12 11.47
CA ARG A 454 30.15 -16.93 10.25
C ARG A 454 29.26 -16.48 9.09
N VAL A 455 29.21 -15.17 8.86
CA VAL A 455 28.41 -14.57 7.79
C VAL A 455 29.02 -14.94 6.44
N SER A 456 28.19 -15.44 5.53
CA SER A 456 28.54 -15.64 4.12
C SER A 456 27.48 -15.01 3.23
N VAL A 457 27.86 -14.58 2.02
CA VAL A 457 26.95 -14.03 1.02
C VAL A 457 27.26 -14.61 -0.37
N SER A 458 26.22 -14.93 -1.12
CA SER A 458 26.27 -15.39 -2.51
C SER A 458 25.25 -14.62 -3.36
N LEU A 459 25.63 -14.34 -4.61
CA LEU A 459 24.74 -13.81 -5.63
C LEU A 459 24.60 -14.88 -6.73
N THR A 460 23.36 -15.20 -7.09
CA THR A 460 23.04 -16.09 -8.22
C THR A 460 22.20 -15.35 -9.26
N GLY A 461 22.14 -15.88 -10.48
CA GLY A 461 21.33 -15.35 -11.58
C GLY A 461 20.85 -16.46 -12.53
N PRO A 462 20.31 -16.11 -13.70
CA PRO A 462 19.78 -17.07 -14.67
C PRO A 462 20.82 -18.07 -15.18
N ALA A 463 20.35 -19.19 -15.73
CA ALA A 463 21.24 -20.18 -16.34
C ALA A 463 22.11 -19.58 -17.46
N GLY A 464 23.38 -19.96 -17.48
CA GLY A 464 24.39 -19.44 -18.43
C GLY A 464 24.99 -18.06 -18.08
N TRP A 465 24.41 -17.31 -17.13
CA TRP A 465 25.00 -16.05 -16.69
C TRP A 465 26.26 -16.29 -15.85
N THR A 466 27.28 -15.45 -16.03
CA THR A 466 28.49 -15.49 -15.20
C THR A 466 28.36 -14.51 -14.05
N VAL A 467 28.29 -15.02 -12.82
CA VAL A 467 28.39 -14.23 -11.58
C VAL A 467 29.67 -14.62 -10.85
N ARG A 468 30.53 -13.66 -10.51
CA ARG A 468 31.78 -13.90 -9.76
C ARG A 468 31.99 -12.82 -8.70
N PRO A 469 32.36 -13.16 -7.45
CA PRO A 469 32.76 -12.15 -6.48
C PRO A 469 34.09 -11.51 -6.89
N THR A 470 34.23 -10.21 -6.64
CA THR A 470 35.49 -9.44 -6.84
C THR A 470 36.16 -9.08 -5.50
N SER A 471 35.56 -9.48 -4.38
CA SER A 471 36.01 -9.18 -3.01
C SER A 471 35.48 -10.24 -2.03
N ALA A 472 35.68 -10.04 -0.72
CA ALA A 472 35.31 -11.03 0.30
C ALA A 472 33.81 -11.32 0.34
N THR A 473 33.44 -12.60 0.26
CA THR A 473 32.08 -13.12 0.35
C THR A 473 31.70 -13.59 1.76
N SER A 474 32.54 -13.34 2.77
CA SER A 474 32.27 -13.78 4.15
C SER A 474 32.97 -12.92 5.20
N ALA A 475 32.44 -12.96 6.42
CA ALA A 475 33.00 -12.36 7.61
C ALA A 475 32.88 -13.34 8.80
N ALA A 476 33.95 -13.50 9.58
CA ALA A 476 33.93 -14.37 10.75
C ALA A 476 32.91 -13.91 11.81
N VAL A 477 32.79 -12.59 11.97
CA VAL A 477 31.82 -11.90 12.81
C VAL A 477 31.49 -10.57 12.15
N LEU A 478 30.20 -10.19 12.09
CA LEU A 478 29.76 -8.80 12.05
C LEU A 478 29.36 -8.39 13.46
N ALA A 479 29.74 -7.19 13.87
CA ALA A 479 29.24 -6.57 15.10
C ALA A 479 27.95 -5.79 14.79
N PRO A 480 27.11 -5.49 15.80
CA PRO A 480 26.00 -4.54 15.68
C PRO A 480 26.36 -3.27 14.89
N GLY A 481 25.58 -2.95 13.85
CA GLY A 481 25.83 -1.84 12.92
C GLY A 481 26.93 -2.08 11.89
N GLY A 482 27.58 -3.24 11.88
CA GLY A 482 28.65 -3.60 10.96
C GLY A 482 28.11 -4.16 9.63
N THR A 483 28.74 -3.76 8.53
CA THR A 483 28.36 -4.18 7.17
C THR A 483 29.47 -4.99 6.50
N LEU A 484 29.15 -6.17 5.99
CA LEU A 484 29.93 -6.83 4.95
C LEU A 484 29.57 -6.21 3.59
N ARG A 485 30.57 -5.66 2.88
CA ARG A 485 30.44 -5.18 1.50
C ARG A 485 31.11 -6.18 0.57
N THR A 486 30.38 -6.66 -0.43
CA THR A 486 30.87 -7.62 -1.42
C THR A 486 30.58 -7.12 -2.82
N GLY A 487 31.64 -6.70 -3.53
CA GLY A 487 31.61 -6.48 -4.96
C GLY A 487 31.44 -7.80 -5.74
N TRP A 488 30.64 -7.73 -6.80
CA TRP A 488 30.37 -8.78 -7.78
C TRP A 488 30.69 -8.27 -9.18
N ARG A 489 31.09 -9.18 -10.07
CA ARG A 489 31.08 -9.00 -11.52
C ARG A 489 30.01 -9.91 -12.10
N VAL A 490 29.09 -9.35 -12.87
CA VAL A 490 27.98 -10.06 -13.50
C VAL A 490 28.08 -9.87 -15.02
N THR A 491 27.78 -10.93 -15.78
CA THR A 491 27.81 -10.88 -17.25
C THR A 491 26.67 -11.74 -17.79
N ALA A 492 25.72 -11.09 -18.47
CA ALA A 492 24.70 -11.78 -19.26
C ALA A 492 25.32 -12.33 -20.55
N PRO A 493 24.89 -13.51 -21.05
CA PRO A 493 25.37 -14.05 -22.33
C PRO A 493 25.22 -13.09 -23.51
N SER A 494 26.06 -13.27 -24.54
CA SER A 494 25.86 -12.60 -25.83
C SER A 494 24.51 -12.99 -26.43
N GLY A 495 23.78 -12.03 -27.00
CA GLY A 495 22.44 -12.24 -27.53
C GLY A 495 21.33 -12.42 -26.48
N THR A 496 21.59 -12.14 -25.19
CA THR A 496 20.51 -12.03 -24.19
C THR A 496 19.59 -10.87 -24.59
N PRO A 497 18.26 -11.09 -24.72
CA PRO A 497 17.31 -10.02 -25.01
C PRO A 497 17.33 -8.88 -23.98
N THR A 498 16.84 -7.71 -24.37
CA THR A 498 16.50 -6.65 -23.41
C THR A 498 15.33 -7.08 -22.53
N GLY A 499 15.33 -6.64 -21.27
CA GLY A 499 14.27 -6.94 -20.32
C GLY A 499 14.78 -7.27 -18.92
N SER A 500 13.86 -7.75 -18.06
CA SER A 500 14.09 -7.98 -16.63
C SER A 500 14.44 -9.43 -16.32
N TYR A 501 15.52 -9.63 -15.55
CA TYR A 501 16.08 -10.93 -15.18
C TYR A 501 16.28 -11.04 -13.67
N GLY A 502 15.84 -12.16 -13.09
CA GLY A 502 15.98 -12.41 -11.65
C GLY A 502 17.42 -12.75 -11.24
N LEU A 503 17.97 -11.94 -10.35
CA LEU A 503 19.11 -12.29 -9.51
C LEU A 503 18.61 -12.61 -8.09
N THR A 504 19.38 -13.39 -7.33
CA THR A 504 19.07 -13.66 -5.92
C THR A 504 20.31 -13.47 -5.07
N LEU A 505 20.27 -12.49 -4.16
CA LEU A 505 21.28 -12.29 -3.14
C LEU A 505 20.90 -13.09 -1.89
N THR A 506 21.73 -14.05 -1.50
CA THR A 506 21.52 -14.90 -0.33
C THR A 506 22.59 -14.62 0.70
N THR A 507 22.21 -14.45 1.97
CA THR A 507 23.15 -14.50 3.09
C THR A 507 22.79 -15.63 4.05
N SER A 508 23.81 -16.19 4.69
CA SER A 508 23.67 -17.15 5.79
C SER A 508 24.62 -16.79 6.92
N TYR A 509 24.17 -16.93 8.16
CA TYR A 509 24.95 -16.65 9.36
C TYR A 509 24.44 -17.47 10.56
N ARG A 510 25.06 -17.30 11.73
CA ARG A 510 24.60 -17.84 13.01
C ARG A 510 24.52 -16.77 14.10
N SER A 511 23.52 -16.86 14.98
CA SER A 511 23.47 -16.09 16.21
C SER A 511 24.59 -16.49 17.19
N PRO A 512 24.84 -15.72 18.27
CA PRO A 512 25.69 -16.18 19.36
C PRO A 512 25.19 -17.45 20.05
N SER A 513 23.87 -17.66 20.10
CA SER A 513 23.20 -18.89 20.56
C SER A 513 23.32 -20.08 19.58
N GLY A 514 23.92 -19.89 18.41
CA GLY A 514 24.22 -20.94 17.43
C GLY A 514 23.13 -21.19 16.38
N THR A 515 21.94 -20.62 16.54
CA THR A 515 20.82 -20.63 15.59
C THR A 515 21.30 -20.22 14.21
N ALA A 516 21.13 -21.09 13.22
CA ALA A 516 21.43 -20.77 11.83
C ALA A 516 20.28 -19.99 11.20
N VAL A 517 20.62 -18.98 10.41
CA VAL A 517 19.68 -18.20 9.62
C VAL A 517 20.20 -18.11 8.19
N THR A 518 19.28 -18.25 7.24
CA THR A 518 19.45 -17.87 5.85
C THR A 518 18.36 -16.86 5.51
N SER A 519 18.74 -15.81 4.79
CA SER A 519 17.87 -14.73 4.32
C SER A 519 18.19 -14.43 2.86
N THR A 520 17.15 -14.19 2.05
CA THR A 520 17.24 -14.04 0.59
C THR A 520 16.55 -12.76 0.14
N LEU A 521 17.25 -11.98 -0.69
CA LEU A 521 16.71 -10.81 -1.37
C LEU A 521 16.63 -11.12 -2.88
N PRO A 522 15.43 -11.28 -3.45
CA PRO A 522 15.28 -11.28 -4.91
C PRO A 522 15.57 -9.88 -5.44
N LEU A 523 16.25 -9.81 -6.59
CA LEU A 523 16.71 -8.59 -7.23
C LEU A 523 16.40 -8.67 -8.72
N THR A 524 15.94 -7.58 -9.32
CA THR A 524 15.68 -7.49 -10.76
C THR A 524 16.84 -6.78 -11.44
N ALA A 525 17.55 -7.48 -12.32
CA ALA A 525 18.57 -6.91 -13.19
C ALA A 525 18.01 -6.69 -14.59
N SER A 526 18.21 -5.50 -15.15
CA SER A 526 17.71 -5.15 -16.47
C SER A 526 18.83 -5.31 -17.49
N VAL A 527 18.63 -6.18 -18.49
CA VAL A 527 19.47 -6.20 -19.68
C VAL A 527 19.02 -5.07 -20.59
N VAL A 528 19.98 -4.22 -20.93
CA VAL A 528 19.80 -2.93 -21.62
C VAL A 528 20.71 -2.86 -22.84
N VAL A 529 20.39 -1.93 -23.74
CA VAL A 529 21.18 -1.60 -24.92
C VAL A 529 21.52 -0.11 -24.83
N PRO A 530 22.78 0.30 -25.01
CA PRO A 530 23.13 1.72 -25.02
C PRO A 530 22.43 2.42 -26.20
N PRO A 531 22.03 3.70 -26.05
CA PRO A 531 21.40 4.44 -27.13
C PRO A 531 22.34 4.60 -28.33
N PRO A 532 21.80 4.78 -29.56
CA PRO A 532 22.62 5.05 -30.74
C PRO A 532 23.43 6.34 -30.58
N SER A 533 24.65 6.35 -31.11
CA SER A 533 25.48 7.55 -31.16
C SER A 533 24.88 8.64 -32.04
N GLY A 534 25.02 9.91 -31.65
CA GLY A 534 24.33 11.05 -32.23
C GLY A 534 23.05 11.42 -31.47
N THR A 535 22.17 12.19 -32.10
CA THR A 535 20.91 12.64 -31.49
C THR A 535 19.75 11.70 -31.81
N SER A 536 19.06 11.23 -30.78
CA SER A 536 17.87 10.37 -30.86
C SER A 536 16.67 11.02 -30.15
N TYR A 537 15.45 10.83 -30.65
CA TYR A 537 14.23 11.26 -29.96
C TYR A 537 13.91 10.35 -28.77
N LEU A 538 13.59 10.94 -27.62
CA LEU A 538 13.22 10.22 -26.40
C LEU A 538 11.88 9.45 -26.55
N GLY A 539 11.00 9.90 -27.45
CA GLY A 539 9.80 9.16 -27.88
C GLY A 539 10.09 7.87 -28.66
N ASP A 540 11.28 7.72 -29.25
CA ASP A 540 11.69 6.56 -30.07
C ASP A 540 12.63 5.60 -29.32
N LEU A 541 13.19 6.01 -28.18
CA LEU A 541 14.12 5.20 -27.39
C LEU A 541 13.40 4.20 -26.46
N PRO A 542 14.05 3.07 -26.10
CA PRO A 542 13.55 2.16 -25.08
C PRO A 542 13.64 2.81 -23.68
N TRP A 543 12.63 2.57 -22.85
CA TRP A 543 12.57 3.07 -21.47
C TRP A 543 13.03 2.00 -20.49
N LEU A 544 13.66 2.41 -19.39
CA LEU A 544 13.93 1.56 -18.23
C LEU A 544 12.67 1.39 -17.37
N ALA A 545 11.91 2.47 -17.22
CA ALA A 545 10.65 2.56 -16.50
C ALA A 545 9.88 3.79 -17.01
N ALA A 546 8.55 3.74 -16.93
CA ALA A 546 7.68 4.87 -17.21
C ALA A 546 6.45 4.79 -16.30
N THR A 547 6.07 5.92 -15.70
CA THR A 547 4.92 6.06 -14.80
C THR A 547 4.29 7.44 -14.98
N SER A 548 2.97 7.53 -14.89
CA SER A 548 2.22 8.78 -14.85
C SER A 548 1.17 8.75 -13.75
N GLY A 549 0.69 9.92 -13.31
CA GLY A 549 -0.34 10.02 -12.27
C GLY A 549 -1.72 9.57 -12.74
N TRP A 550 -1.96 9.69 -14.05
CA TRP A 550 -3.17 9.28 -14.76
C TRP A 550 -2.79 8.82 -16.17
N GLY A 551 -3.49 7.82 -16.70
CA GLY A 551 -3.15 7.19 -17.99
C GLY A 551 -1.72 6.61 -18.08
N PRO A 552 -1.34 6.10 -19.26
CA PRO A 552 0.04 5.74 -19.56
C PRO A 552 0.90 6.95 -19.98
N VAL A 553 2.21 6.69 -20.13
CA VAL A 553 3.13 7.62 -20.81
C VAL A 553 3.05 7.35 -22.31
N GLU A 554 2.72 8.38 -23.09
CA GLU A 554 2.44 8.26 -24.53
C GLU A 554 3.62 8.63 -25.42
N ARG A 555 3.63 8.10 -26.66
CA ARG A 555 4.77 8.20 -27.59
C ARG A 555 4.45 9.06 -28.81
N ASN A 556 4.95 10.30 -28.79
CA ASN A 556 4.73 11.31 -29.84
C ASN A 556 3.26 11.79 -29.95
N THR A 557 2.49 11.57 -28.90
CA THR A 557 1.11 12.01 -28.65
C THR A 557 0.96 12.44 -27.19
N SER A 558 -0.02 13.29 -26.88
CA SER A 558 -0.43 13.69 -25.54
C SER A 558 -0.91 12.50 -24.70
N ASN A 559 -1.24 12.72 -23.41
CA ASN A 559 -1.83 11.68 -22.56
C ASN A 559 -3.35 11.58 -22.84
N GLY A 560 -3.83 10.50 -23.46
CA GLY A 560 -5.24 10.43 -23.89
C GLY A 560 -6.27 10.01 -22.84
N GLU A 561 -5.98 10.19 -21.55
CA GLU A 561 -6.72 9.75 -20.35
C GLU A 561 -6.39 8.34 -19.81
N SER A 562 -6.59 7.24 -20.55
CA SER A 562 -6.75 5.93 -19.86
C SER A 562 -6.42 4.65 -20.65
N ALA A 563 -6.60 4.63 -21.96
CA ALA A 563 -6.07 3.56 -22.80
C ALA A 563 -4.61 3.87 -23.17
N ALA A 564 -3.98 3.02 -23.97
CA ALA A 564 -2.70 3.32 -24.60
C ALA A 564 -2.91 3.63 -26.09
N GLY A 565 -2.34 4.74 -26.56
CA GLY A 565 -2.51 5.26 -27.92
C GLY A 565 -3.85 5.95 -28.18
N ASP A 566 -4.53 6.46 -27.15
CA ASP A 566 -5.71 7.35 -27.25
C ASP A 566 -5.35 8.84 -27.37
N GLY A 567 -4.09 9.19 -27.05
CA GLY A 567 -3.54 10.55 -27.09
C GLY A 567 -3.68 11.28 -28.42
N HIS A 568 -3.75 12.61 -28.34
CA HIS A 568 -3.84 13.54 -29.45
C HIS A 568 -2.44 14.01 -29.90
N PRO A 569 -2.28 14.77 -30.99
CA PRO A 569 -0.96 15.30 -31.37
C PRO A 569 -0.45 16.27 -30.30
N LEU A 570 0.80 16.09 -29.85
CA LEU A 570 1.47 16.96 -28.87
C LEU A 570 1.32 18.44 -29.23
N THR A 571 0.75 19.26 -28.35
CA THR A 571 0.34 20.64 -28.64
C THR A 571 0.59 21.57 -27.46
N ILE A 572 1.46 22.57 -27.63
CA ILE A 572 1.73 23.57 -26.59
C ILE A 572 1.59 24.98 -27.16
N GLY A 573 0.66 25.78 -26.63
CA GLY A 573 0.46 27.18 -27.01
C GLY A 573 0.08 27.37 -28.48
N GLY A 574 -0.65 26.42 -29.06
CA GLY A 574 -1.04 26.35 -30.46
C GLY A 574 0.05 25.81 -31.40
N THR A 575 1.17 25.30 -30.88
CA THR A 575 2.26 24.71 -31.68
C THR A 575 2.19 23.18 -31.62
N VAL A 576 1.98 22.53 -32.77
CA VAL A 576 1.95 21.07 -32.89
C VAL A 576 3.36 20.51 -33.05
N TYR A 577 3.69 19.47 -32.28
CA TYR A 577 4.99 18.78 -32.31
C TYR A 577 4.84 17.33 -32.78
N ALA A 578 5.68 16.90 -33.74
CA ALA A 578 5.61 15.57 -34.33
C ALA A 578 6.37 14.48 -33.55
N LYS A 579 7.07 14.85 -32.47
CA LYS A 579 7.93 13.99 -31.65
C LYS A 579 7.94 14.46 -30.20
N GLY A 580 7.97 13.51 -29.26
CA GLY A 580 8.00 13.79 -27.82
C GLY A 580 7.36 12.70 -26.97
N LEU A 581 6.96 13.07 -25.75
CA LEU A 581 6.24 12.22 -24.81
C LEU A 581 5.10 13.01 -24.16
N GLY A 582 3.88 12.49 -24.19
CA GLY A 582 2.74 13.01 -23.42
C GLY A 582 2.63 12.29 -22.08
N VAL A 583 2.45 13.04 -20.98
CA VAL A 583 2.36 12.49 -19.62
C VAL A 583 1.36 13.28 -18.77
N HIS A 584 0.80 12.67 -17.73
CA HIS A 584 0.06 13.36 -16.67
C HIS A 584 0.86 13.36 -15.36
N ALA A 585 0.95 14.50 -14.66
CA ALA A 585 1.69 14.59 -13.39
C ALA A 585 1.02 13.77 -12.26
N LEU A 586 1.73 13.27 -11.25
CA LEU A 586 3.19 13.15 -11.16
C LEU A 586 3.68 12.08 -12.14
N SER A 587 4.67 12.38 -12.97
CA SER A 587 5.21 11.42 -13.94
C SER A 587 6.72 11.25 -13.85
N GLU A 588 7.20 10.10 -14.32
CA GLU A 588 8.62 9.79 -14.46
C GLU A 588 8.85 8.88 -15.67
N VAL A 589 9.81 9.23 -16.52
CA VAL A 589 10.30 8.39 -17.62
C VAL A 589 11.81 8.24 -17.51
N SER A 590 12.27 7.00 -17.32
CA SER A 590 13.69 6.65 -17.12
C SER A 590 14.32 6.11 -18.41
N PHE A 591 15.51 6.61 -18.75
CA PHE A 591 16.29 6.22 -19.93
C PHE A 591 17.68 5.72 -19.54
N TYR A 592 18.17 4.68 -20.21
CA TYR A 592 19.56 4.26 -20.11
C TYR A 592 20.43 5.06 -21.07
N THR A 593 21.55 5.59 -20.58
CA THR A 593 22.49 6.41 -21.36
C THR A 593 23.87 5.78 -21.52
N GLY A 594 24.15 4.65 -20.86
CA GLY A 594 25.43 3.95 -20.94
C GLY A 594 26.67 4.75 -20.50
N LYS A 595 26.49 5.94 -19.90
CA LYS A 595 27.53 6.97 -19.71
C LYS A 595 28.13 7.53 -21.01
N ALA A 596 27.48 7.30 -22.14
CA ALA A 596 27.89 7.77 -23.47
C ALA A 596 27.25 9.11 -23.87
N CYS A 597 26.12 9.47 -23.27
CA CYS A 597 25.36 10.66 -23.63
C CYS A 597 25.80 11.93 -22.87
N GLU A 598 25.71 13.07 -23.54
CA GLU A 598 26.17 14.38 -23.05
C GLU A 598 25.01 15.31 -22.68
N LYS A 599 23.88 15.26 -23.40
CA LYS A 599 22.86 16.31 -23.34
C LYS A 599 21.43 15.81 -23.55
N VAL A 600 20.48 16.40 -22.84
CA VAL A 600 19.03 16.34 -23.12
C VAL A 600 18.52 17.73 -23.52
N THR A 601 17.62 17.79 -24.50
CA THR A 601 16.90 19.02 -24.89
C THR A 601 15.41 18.71 -25.14
N ALA A 602 14.51 19.60 -24.75
CA ALA A 602 13.07 19.51 -25.05
C ALA A 602 12.43 20.91 -25.09
N GLN A 603 11.25 21.01 -25.71
CA GLN A 603 10.28 22.07 -25.45
C GLN A 603 9.24 21.50 -24.47
N VAL A 604 8.91 22.22 -23.39
CA VAL A 604 8.03 21.70 -22.33
C VAL A 604 6.91 22.67 -21.97
N GLY A 605 5.74 22.13 -21.62
CA GLY A 605 4.54 22.89 -21.26
C GLY A 605 3.34 21.99 -20.97
N VAL A 606 2.24 22.60 -20.52
CA VAL A 606 0.94 21.90 -20.41
C VAL A 606 0.34 21.76 -21.80
N ASP A 607 -0.27 20.62 -22.13
CA ASP A 607 -0.87 20.39 -23.45
C ASP A 607 -2.18 21.18 -23.66
N ASP A 608 -2.44 21.59 -24.90
CA ASP A 608 -3.58 22.39 -25.33
C ASP A 608 -4.94 21.62 -25.32
N GLU A 609 -4.94 20.29 -25.16
CA GLU A 609 -6.17 19.48 -25.07
C GLU A 609 -6.96 19.71 -23.77
N LYS A 610 -6.31 20.28 -22.74
CA LYS A 610 -6.90 20.51 -21.41
C LYS A 610 -7.37 21.93 -21.19
N GLY A 611 -8.29 22.06 -20.24
CA GLY A 611 -8.75 23.35 -19.73
C GLY A 611 -7.64 24.10 -18.98
N THR A 612 -7.92 25.36 -18.63
CA THR A 612 -6.96 26.31 -18.06
C THR A 612 -6.53 26.03 -16.60
N ASN A 613 -6.62 24.78 -16.15
CA ASN A 613 -6.40 24.37 -14.76
C ASN A 613 -5.01 23.75 -14.51
N GLY A 614 -4.38 23.15 -15.53
CA GLY A 614 -3.14 22.39 -15.32
C GLY A 614 -1.98 23.27 -14.87
N THR A 615 -1.29 22.89 -13.80
CA THR A 615 -0.10 23.58 -13.30
C THR A 615 1.00 22.59 -12.98
N VAL A 616 2.09 22.62 -13.76
CA VAL A 616 3.14 21.58 -13.71
C VAL A 616 4.54 22.17 -13.70
N ALA A 617 5.50 21.48 -13.09
CA ALA A 617 6.93 21.77 -13.24
C ALA A 617 7.68 20.56 -13.82
N PHE A 618 8.58 20.84 -14.75
CA PHE A 618 9.40 19.84 -15.45
C PHE A 618 10.79 19.77 -14.81
N GLU A 619 11.33 18.56 -14.68
CA GLU A 619 12.68 18.32 -14.14
C GLU A 619 13.42 17.24 -14.95
N ILE A 620 14.71 17.46 -15.20
CA ILE A 620 15.62 16.45 -15.75
C ILE A 620 16.62 16.07 -14.66
N TRP A 621 16.73 14.78 -14.37
CA TRP A 621 17.68 14.24 -13.40
C TRP A 621 18.68 13.29 -14.06
N ALA A 622 19.93 13.32 -13.57
CA ALA A 622 21.06 12.53 -14.06
C ALA A 622 21.71 11.77 -12.87
N ASP A 623 21.69 10.44 -12.88
CA ASP A 623 22.16 9.56 -11.77
C ASP A 623 21.67 9.99 -10.35
N GLY A 624 20.48 10.60 -10.25
CA GLY A 624 19.91 11.09 -8.99
C GLY A 624 20.26 12.53 -8.60
N THR A 625 20.99 13.27 -9.44
CA THR A 625 21.18 14.73 -9.32
C THR A 625 20.20 15.45 -10.24
N LYS A 626 19.51 16.50 -9.75
CA LYS A 626 18.66 17.34 -10.61
C LYS A 626 19.56 18.22 -11.49
N ALA A 627 19.53 18.00 -12.80
CA ALA A 627 20.40 18.65 -13.78
C ALA A 627 19.77 19.90 -14.41
N ALA A 628 18.45 19.89 -14.61
CA ALA A 628 17.67 21.05 -15.04
C ALA A 628 16.23 20.99 -14.49
N SER A 629 15.56 22.13 -14.40
CA SER A 629 14.17 22.23 -13.96
C SER A 629 13.54 23.57 -14.36
N THR A 630 12.24 23.58 -14.62
CA THR A 630 11.44 24.79 -14.83
C THR A 630 10.87 25.32 -13.50
N GLY A 631 10.31 26.53 -13.52
CA GLY A 631 9.26 26.87 -12.55
C GLY A 631 7.95 26.15 -12.89
N VAL A 632 6.88 26.49 -12.16
CA VAL A 632 5.51 26.08 -12.53
C VAL A 632 5.13 26.74 -13.86
N LEU A 633 4.65 25.93 -14.79
CA LEU A 633 4.08 26.29 -16.09
C LEU A 633 2.57 26.02 -16.07
N THR A 634 1.81 26.72 -16.91
CA THR A 634 0.36 26.55 -17.07
C THR A 634 -0.01 26.62 -18.55
N ASN A 635 -1.24 26.24 -18.95
CA ASN A 635 -1.72 26.31 -20.35
C ASN A 635 -1.64 27.73 -20.97
N ALA A 636 -1.49 28.78 -20.15
CA ALA A 636 -1.33 30.15 -20.61
C ALA A 636 0.11 30.52 -21.02
N MET A 637 1.09 29.63 -20.80
CA MET A 637 2.49 29.83 -21.14
C MET A 637 2.85 29.14 -22.47
N PRO A 638 3.61 29.79 -23.38
CA PRO A 638 4.15 29.11 -24.55
C PRO A 638 5.21 28.07 -24.11
N ALA A 639 5.48 27.10 -24.97
CA ALA A 639 6.48 26.07 -24.73
C ALA A 639 7.84 26.64 -24.28
N GLN A 640 8.39 26.09 -23.21
CA GLN A 640 9.66 26.53 -22.63
C GLN A 640 10.81 25.62 -23.07
N PRO A 641 11.94 26.15 -23.56
CA PRO A 641 13.10 25.33 -23.88
C PRO A 641 13.78 24.85 -22.60
N LEU A 642 13.80 23.54 -22.37
CA LEU A 642 14.52 22.90 -21.27
C LEU A 642 15.76 22.16 -21.81
N THR A 643 16.88 22.25 -21.10
CA THR A 643 18.15 21.63 -21.52
C THR A 643 18.95 21.23 -20.30
N ALA A 644 19.53 20.03 -20.32
CA ALA A 644 20.39 19.51 -19.27
C ALA A 644 21.68 18.91 -19.83
N ASP A 645 22.80 19.18 -19.14
CA ASP A 645 24.01 18.36 -19.23
C ASP A 645 23.77 17.06 -18.45
N VAL A 646 24.03 15.92 -19.08
CA VAL A 646 23.88 14.58 -18.51
C VAL A 646 25.17 13.74 -18.64
N THR A 647 26.29 14.41 -18.94
CA THR A 647 27.59 13.80 -19.25
C THR A 647 28.03 12.81 -18.17
N GLY A 648 28.22 11.54 -18.56
CA GLY A 648 28.70 10.48 -17.68
C GLY A 648 27.66 9.89 -16.72
N ALA A 649 26.39 10.30 -16.80
CA ALA A 649 25.28 9.65 -16.12
C ALA A 649 24.97 8.28 -16.75
N GLN A 650 24.58 7.29 -15.94
CA GLN A 650 24.10 5.98 -16.36
C GLN A 650 22.61 5.96 -16.70
N VAL A 651 21.84 6.77 -15.96
CA VAL A 651 20.39 6.90 -16.07
C VAL A 651 20.00 8.37 -16.10
N VAL A 652 19.14 8.71 -17.06
CA VAL A 652 18.45 10.00 -17.13
C VAL A 652 16.97 9.79 -16.80
N ARG A 653 16.40 10.66 -15.97
CA ARG A 653 14.96 10.68 -15.64
C ARG A 653 14.36 12.00 -16.09
N LEU A 654 13.30 11.92 -16.87
CA LEU A 654 12.37 13.03 -17.15
C LEU A 654 11.27 12.95 -16.09
N VAL A 655 10.99 14.03 -15.37
CA VAL A 655 10.01 14.05 -14.27
C VAL A 655 9.09 15.25 -14.44
N VAL A 656 7.78 15.06 -14.25
CA VAL A 656 6.81 16.16 -14.14
C VAL A 656 6.16 16.11 -12.76
N THR A 657 6.09 17.27 -12.10
CA THR A 657 5.44 17.43 -10.79
C THR A 657 4.25 18.38 -10.87
N ASP A 658 3.27 18.14 -10.01
CA ASP A 658 2.25 19.09 -9.54
C ASP A 658 2.89 20.46 -9.22
N GLY A 659 2.26 21.55 -9.65
CA GLY A 659 2.67 22.92 -9.38
C GLY A 659 2.31 23.45 -7.99
N GLY A 660 1.41 22.75 -7.28
CA GLY A 660 1.11 22.97 -5.87
C GLY A 660 -0.38 23.11 -5.52
N ASP A 661 -1.28 23.04 -6.51
CA ASP A 661 -2.74 23.04 -6.35
C ASP A 661 -3.41 21.68 -6.58
N GLY A 662 -2.64 20.66 -6.99
CA GLY A 662 -3.10 19.29 -7.18
C GLY A 662 -3.37 18.96 -8.65
N VAL A 663 -3.22 17.68 -9.00
CA VAL A 663 -3.03 17.21 -10.38
C VAL A 663 -4.27 17.27 -11.31
N ASP A 664 -5.25 18.15 -11.11
CA ASP A 664 -6.36 18.29 -12.06
C ASP A 664 -5.87 18.89 -13.38
N SER A 665 -6.10 18.16 -14.48
CA SER A 665 -5.78 18.61 -15.85
C SER A 665 -4.28 18.80 -16.15
N ASP A 666 -3.41 18.15 -15.36
CA ASP A 666 -1.94 18.19 -15.44
C ASP A 666 -1.34 17.38 -16.61
N HIS A 667 -1.93 17.51 -17.81
CA HIS A 667 -1.39 16.92 -19.04
C HIS A 667 -0.22 17.75 -19.54
N ALA A 668 0.92 17.12 -19.70
CA ALA A 668 2.22 17.77 -19.80
C ALA A 668 3.08 17.12 -20.89
N ASP A 669 3.65 17.95 -21.74
CA ASP A 669 4.35 17.53 -22.94
C ASP A 669 5.87 17.69 -22.80
N TRP A 670 6.58 16.61 -23.10
CA TRP A 670 8.00 16.64 -23.47
C TRP A 670 8.12 16.68 -24.98
N ALA A 671 7.72 17.81 -25.58
CA ALA A 671 7.75 18.04 -27.00
C ALA A 671 9.18 18.24 -27.54
N ASP A 672 9.45 17.79 -28.77
CA ASP A 672 10.78 17.79 -29.41
C ASP A 672 11.90 17.22 -28.50
N ALA A 673 11.55 16.25 -27.64
CA ALA A 673 12.46 15.71 -26.64
C ALA A 673 13.53 14.82 -27.27
N GLN A 674 14.78 15.25 -27.14
CA GLN A 674 15.97 14.66 -27.76
C GLN A 674 17.06 14.38 -26.73
N LEU A 675 17.82 13.30 -26.97
CA LEU A 675 19.01 12.88 -26.23
C LEU A 675 20.20 12.83 -27.21
N THR A 676 21.32 13.46 -26.88
CA THR A 676 22.55 13.43 -27.67
C THR A 676 23.62 12.55 -27.01
N CYS A 677 24.12 11.59 -27.77
CA CYS A 677 25.23 10.68 -27.49
C CYS A 677 26.13 10.57 -28.74
#